data_AF-A0A8J4V9R4-F1
#
_entry.id   AF-A0A8J4V9R4-F1
#
_cell.length_a   1.000
_cell.length_b   1.000
_cell.length_c   1.000
_cell.angle_alpha   90.00
_cell.angle_beta   90.00
_cell.angle_gamma   90.00
#
_symmetry.space_group_name_H-M   'P 1'
#
loop_
_entity.id
_entity.type
_entity.pdbx_description
1 polymer ?
#
loop_
_entity_poly.entity_id
_entity_poly.type
_entity_poly.pdbx_seq_one_letter_code
_entity_poly.pdbx_strand_id
1 'polypeptide(L)'
;MASSSSSSSWILLCLCLASVGVCMVASHVGLGSRLLASEDQTWVSDNGTFAFGFTPAEVRDQFELAIWFAELPGDRTIVWSANRNSPVTNNAILELDTTGNLVLIDGDTTVWMSNTSGASVEYAVMSESGNFILYSTPNYTVWQSFSHPTDTLLPNQPLTVSLELTTSNSASQGGYYTLNMLQQPNSLTLALTYNLPESFTNYSYWQAPDISNVTGDVVAVLDDAGSFGIVYGEFSDGAVYVYKNDNDIGGLSDTSNMTTRSAVLRRLSLETNGNIRLYRWDDVSGSRQWVPEWAAVSNPCDIAGICGNGVCNLDRSETNASCSCFPGTSKVEGRSQCSENSLLIGKCDSQHKYSTSEFRISTVQQTNYYYSYFSVIANYNDIATVSKCGDACLSDCQCVASVYGLDDGTPYCWVLRSLDFGGFEDADSTLFVKVRSNGSNTPEGNSGGSLEGSKNAREKDLVIPIVLSMTVLIGLLCLLLYYNIHRRRALKRALESSLILSGAPLNFSYRELQTRTWNFSQLLGTGGFGNVYKGSLADGTLVAVKKLDRVLPHGEKEFITEVNTIGSMHHMNLVRLCGYCSEGSQRLLVYEFMKNGRNLDTSLNAEDFFFPGWAFKEMTNGTPIKVADRRLQGAAEEEELVRALKVAFWCIQDEVSTRPSMGEVVKMLEGSIVHINMPPMPQTVLELIEEGLDQVYKAIKTEFNQFSSFTINSHRSSQATCSYSTMSPR
;
A
#
# COMPACT_ATOMS: atom_id res chain seq x y z
N MET A 1 27.42 36.52 -87.04
CA MET A 1 26.34 35.61 -86.56
C MET A 1 26.16 34.52 -87.62
N ALA A 2 26.14 33.24 -87.33
CA ALA A 2 26.46 32.52 -86.08
C ALA A 2 26.84 31.06 -86.42
N SER A 3 27.78 30.44 -85.69
CA SER A 3 27.96 28.98 -85.63
C SER A 3 28.88 28.58 -84.46
N SER A 4 28.74 27.32 -83.99
CA SER A 4 29.40 26.68 -82.82
C SER A 4 29.04 27.29 -81.45
N SER A 5 28.71 26.51 -80.41
CA SER A 5 29.37 25.28 -79.94
C SER A 5 28.46 24.47 -78.99
N SER A 6 28.72 23.16 -78.85
CA SER A 6 27.95 22.26 -77.96
C SER A 6 28.85 21.19 -77.32
N SER A 7 29.29 21.39 -76.07
CA SER A 7 30.03 20.38 -75.27
C SER A 7 30.37 20.84 -73.84
N SER A 8 29.37 21.07 -72.97
CA SER A 8 29.65 21.44 -71.57
C SER A 8 28.68 20.92 -70.50
N SER A 9 27.47 20.50 -70.83
CA SER A 9 26.40 20.29 -69.82
C SER A 9 26.33 18.90 -69.17
N TRP A 10 27.20 17.94 -69.53
CA TRP A 10 27.13 16.55 -69.04
C TRP A 10 28.17 16.19 -67.96
N ILE A 11 29.13 17.06 -67.66
CA ILE A 11 30.20 16.78 -66.68
C ILE A 11 29.81 17.19 -65.25
N LEU A 12 28.91 18.17 -65.10
CA LEU A 12 28.47 18.68 -63.79
C LEU A 12 27.43 17.80 -63.05
N LEU A 13 26.87 16.77 -63.69
CA LEU A 13 25.89 15.87 -63.07
C LEU A 13 26.50 14.60 -62.46
N CYS A 14 27.77 14.27 -62.77
CA CYS A 14 28.44 13.06 -62.28
C CYS A 14 29.41 13.31 -61.10
N LEU A 15 29.53 14.55 -60.61
CA LEU A 15 30.47 14.93 -59.53
C LEU A 15 29.81 15.22 -58.18
N CYS A 16 28.47 15.13 -58.08
CA CYS A 16 27.72 15.30 -56.82
C CYS A 16 27.28 13.98 -56.17
N LEU A 17 27.81 12.83 -56.62
CA LEU A 17 27.51 11.49 -56.08
C LEU A 17 28.72 10.85 -55.37
N ALA A 18 29.75 11.64 -55.03
CA ALA A 18 30.99 11.18 -54.41
C ALA A 18 31.30 11.88 -53.07
N SER A 19 30.27 12.36 -52.37
CA SER A 19 30.39 12.93 -51.02
C SER A 19 29.67 12.05 -49.99
N VAL A 20 30.47 11.32 -49.23
CA VAL A 20 30.11 10.67 -47.96
C VAL A 20 28.88 9.74 -48.03
N GLY A 21 29.08 8.58 -48.66
CA GLY A 21 28.46 7.37 -48.12
C GLY A 21 29.05 7.09 -46.74
N VAL A 22 28.50 7.74 -45.70
CA VAL A 22 28.73 7.29 -44.32
C VAL A 22 28.21 5.86 -44.28
N CYS A 23 29.10 4.90 -44.05
CA CYS A 23 28.66 3.60 -43.60
C CYS A 23 28.04 3.87 -42.23
N MET A 24 26.71 3.87 -42.13
CA MET A 24 25.98 3.99 -40.87
C MET A 24 26.13 2.66 -40.11
N VAL A 25 27.34 2.47 -39.60
CA VAL A 25 27.60 1.67 -38.43
C VAL A 25 27.09 2.51 -37.26
N ALA A 26 26.35 1.90 -36.33
CA ALA A 26 25.87 2.59 -35.13
C ALA A 26 27.04 3.27 -34.38
N SER A 27 26.75 4.27 -33.54
CA SER A 27 27.76 4.99 -32.75
C SER A 27 28.41 4.14 -31.63
N HIS A 28 29.13 3.08 -32.02
CA HIS A 28 29.80 2.16 -31.12
C HIS A 28 30.94 2.87 -30.37
N VAL A 29 30.82 2.91 -29.05
CA VAL A 29 31.85 3.37 -28.14
C VAL A 29 32.78 2.19 -27.88
N GLY A 30 33.95 2.17 -28.52
CA GLY A 30 34.94 1.09 -28.35
C GLY A 30 35.71 1.19 -27.03
N LEU A 31 36.39 0.09 -26.64
CA LEU A 31 37.29 0.08 -25.47
C LEU A 31 38.40 1.15 -25.59
N GLY A 32 38.74 1.79 -24.47
CA GLY A 32 39.64 2.94 -24.38
C GLY A 32 38.99 4.29 -24.72
N SER A 33 37.69 4.32 -25.00
CA SER A 33 36.94 5.58 -25.17
C SER A 33 36.74 6.28 -23.83
N ARG A 34 36.86 7.61 -23.81
CA ARG A 34 36.71 8.43 -22.61
C ARG A 34 35.92 9.70 -22.85
N LEU A 35 35.34 10.24 -21.79
CA LEU A 35 34.78 11.59 -21.69
C LEU A 35 35.45 12.32 -20.52
N LEU A 36 35.59 13.63 -20.63
CA LEU A 36 36.20 14.52 -19.64
C LEU A 36 35.15 15.50 -19.14
N ALA A 37 34.98 15.66 -17.82
CA ALA A 37 34.00 16.59 -17.26
C ALA A 37 34.26 18.06 -17.63
N SER A 38 35.52 18.43 -17.90
CA SER A 38 35.91 19.75 -18.41
C SER A 38 35.55 20.01 -19.88
N GLU A 39 35.09 19.01 -20.63
CA GLU A 39 34.77 19.10 -22.05
C GLU A 39 33.31 18.74 -22.32
N ASP A 40 32.64 19.46 -23.23
CA ASP A 40 31.24 19.19 -23.60
C ASP A 40 31.12 18.01 -24.60
N GLN A 41 31.86 16.92 -24.33
CA GLN A 41 31.85 15.69 -25.11
C GLN A 41 30.71 14.78 -24.64
N THR A 42 30.05 14.12 -25.60
CA THR A 42 28.92 13.22 -25.34
C THR A 42 28.92 12.02 -26.28
N TRP A 43 28.31 10.92 -25.86
CA TRP A 43 27.95 9.78 -26.70
C TRP A 43 26.44 9.87 -26.99
N VAL A 44 26.07 9.96 -28.26
CA VAL A 44 24.70 10.31 -28.71
C VAL A 44 24.09 9.13 -29.46
N SER A 45 22.77 8.92 -29.32
CA SER A 45 22.04 7.92 -30.10
C SER A 45 22.04 8.26 -31.59
N ASP A 46 21.96 7.25 -32.46
CA ASP A 46 22.06 7.43 -33.93
C ASP A 46 21.02 8.42 -34.49
N ASN A 47 19.85 8.53 -33.85
CA ASN A 47 18.77 9.46 -34.19
C ASN A 47 18.83 10.83 -33.49
N GLY A 48 19.86 11.12 -32.68
CA GLY A 48 20.01 12.37 -31.93
C GLY A 48 19.11 12.54 -30.70
N THR A 49 18.18 11.63 -30.41
CA THR A 49 17.18 11.82 -29.34
C THR A 49 17.80 11.88 -27.94
N PHE A 50 18.78 11.02 -27.65
CA PHE A 50 19.40 10.89 -26.34
C PHE A 50 20.92 11.09 -26.39
N ALA A 51 21.47 11.72 -25.36
CA ALA A 51 22.91 11.85 -25.15
C ALA A 51 23.30 11.37 -23.75
N PHE A 52 24.51 10.84 -23.65
CA PHE A 52 25.15 10.37 -22.43
C PHE A 52 26.51 11.06 -22.26
N GLY A 53 26.81 11.54 -21.05
CA GLY A 53 28.05 12.23 -20.73
C GLY A 53 27.95 13.11 -19.50
N PHE A 54 28.81 14.12 -19.41
CA PHE A 54 28.81 15.04 -18.27
C PHE A 54 27.83 16.21 -18.46
N THR A 55 27.13 16.57 -17.39
CA THR A 55 26.28 17.75 -17.28
C THR A 55 26.61 18.51 -15.99
N PRO A 56 26.52 19.86 -15.94
CA PRO A 56 26.69 20.60 -14.69
C PRO A 56 25.66 20.19 -13.64
N ALA A 57 26.09 20.12 -12.38
CA ALA A 57 25.24 19.87 -11.21
C ALA A 57 24.65 21.19 -10.64
N GLU A 58 23.79 21.10 -9.61
CA GLU A 58 23.28 22.28 -8.89
C GLU A 58 24.41 23.12 -8.24
N VAL A 59 25.50 22.46 -7.83
CA VAL A 59 26.67 23.10 -7.24
C VAL A 59 27.62 23.55 -8.34
N ARG A 60 28.06 24.81 -8.28
CA ARG A 60 29.02 25.37 -9.25
C ARG A 60 30.30 24.54 -9.31
N ASP A 61 30.81 24.38 -10.53
CA ASP A 61 32.04 23.66 -10.86
C ASP A 61 32.01 22.15 -10.50
N GLN A 62 30.81 21.59 -10.27
CA GLN A 62 30.56 20.16 -10.13
C GLN A 62 29.72 19.62 -11.30
N PHE A 63 29.88 18.32 -11.56
CA PHE A 63 29.31 17.63 -12.72
C PHE A 63 28.67 16.29 -12.32
N GLU A 64 27.66 15.90 -13.08
CA GLU A 64 27.02 14.59 -13.01
C GLU A 64 27.17 13.86 -14.34
N LEU A 65 27.38 12.55 -14.27
CA LEU A 65 27.35 11.64 -15.40
C LEU A 65 25.90 11.17 -15.62
N ALA A 66 25.29 11.61 -16.73
CA ALA A 66 23.86 11.49 -16.96
C ALA A 66 23.50 11.01 -18.37
N ILE A 67 22.26 10.55 -18.54
CA ILE A 67 21.55 10.47 -19.83
C ILE A 67 20.48 11.57 -19.84
N TRP A 68 20.34 12.28 -20.96
CA TRP A 68 19.30 13.30 -21.17
C TRP A 68 18.80 13.30 -22.62
N PHE A 69 17.66 13.95 -22.86
CA PHE A 69 17.17 14.22 -24.21
C PHE A 69 18.01 15.34 -24.87
N ALA A 70 18.72 15.04 -25.96
CA ALA A 70 19.80 15.90 -26.46
C ALA A 70 19.31 17.12 -27.27
N GLU A 71 18.24 16.98 -28.05
CA GLU A 71 17.72 18.06 -28.93
C GLU A 71 16.69 19.00 -28.27
N LEU A 72 16.46 18.89 -26.95
CA LEU A 72 15.47 19.75 -26.28
C LEU A 72 16.03 21.15 -25.97
N PRO A 73 15.24 22.21 -26.19
CA PRO A 73 15.61 23.57 -25.81
C PRO A 73 15.52 23.78 -24.29
N GLY A 74 16.45 24.56 -23.74
CA GLY A 74 16.49 24.89 -22.31
C GLY A 74 17.48 24.02 -21.53
N ASP A 75 17.18 23.79 -20.26
CA ASP A 75 18.01 22.96 -19.39
C ASP A 75 17.86 21.48 -19.74
N ARG A 76 18.97 20.72 -19.63
CA ARG A 76 19.02 19.29 -19.98
C ARG A 76 18.04 18.50 -19.11
N THR A 77 17.03 17.89 -19.73
CA THR A 77 16.11 16.98 -19.03
C THR A 77 16.80 15.64 -18.81
N ILE A 78 17.39 15.48 -17.63
CA ILE A 78 18.03 14.23 -17.18
C ILE A 78 16.96 13.14 -16.99
N VAL A 79 17.29 11.92 -17.40
CA VAL A 79 16.45 10.71 -17.26
C VAL A 79 17.17 9.55 -16.57
N TRP A 80 18.49 9.66 -16.40
CA TRP A 80 19.35 8.72 -15.68
C TRP A 80 20.62 9.45 -15.21
N SER A 81 21.17 9.08 -14.04
CA SER A 81 22.44 9.63 -13.53
C SER A 81 23.18 8.59 -12.67
N ALA A 82 24.47 8.39 -12.93
CA ALA A 82 25.31 7.44 -12.20
C ALA A 82 25.64 7.91 -10.78
N ASN A 83 25.78 9.23 -10.60
CA ASN A 83 26.40 9.84 -9.44
C ASN A 83 25.68 11.09 -8.90
N ARG A 84 24.37 11.23 -9.13
CA ARG A 84 23.55 12.36 -8.60
C ARG A 84 23.67 12.65 -7.10
N ASN A 85 24.01 11.64 -6.29
CA ASN A 85 24.23 11.78 -4.84
C ASN A 85 25.70 12.04 -4.48
N SER A 86 26.60 12.09 -5.47
CA SER A 86 28.04 12.34 -5.33
C SER A 86 28.59 13.00 -6.61
N PRO A 87 28.24 14.27 -6.88
CA PRO A 87 28.77 15.01 -8.03
C PRO A 87 30.30 15.09 -8.00
N VAL A 88 30.91 15.16 -9.19
CA VAL A 88 32.37 15.12 -9.38
C VAL A 88 32.94 16.45 -9.84
N THR A 89 34.25 16.66 -9.70
CA THR A 89 34.94 17.87 -10.17
C THR A 89 35.07 17.92 -11.70
N ASN A 90 35.45 19.08 -12.21
CA ASN A 90 35.81 19.26 -13.62
C ASN A 90 36.99 18.39 -14.11
N ASN A 91 37.76 17.76 -13.23
CA ASN A 91 38.86 16.86 -13.60
C ASN A 91 38.42 15.40 -13.77
N ALA A 92 37.13 15.10 -13.57
CA ALA A 92 36.63 13.75 -13.65
C ALA A 92 36.67 13.18 -15.06
N ILE A 93 36.93 11.87 -15.13
CA ILE A 93 37.07 11.09 -16.35
C ILE A 93 36.08 9.93 -16.28
N LEU A 94 35.28 9.76 -17.32
CA LEU A 94 34.61 8.51 -17.61
C LEU A 94 35.43 7.75 -18.64
N GLU A 95 35.75 6.48 -18.40
CA GLU A 95 36.43 5.62 -19.35
C GLU A 95 35.71 4.28 -19.48
N LEU A 96 35.51 3.78 -20.71
CA LEU A 96 35.24 2.37 -20.97
C LEU A 96 36.60 1.67 -21.11
N ASP A 97 37.08 1.08 -20.03
CA ASP A 97 38.46 0.58 -19.94
C ASP A 97 38.73 -0.65 -20.83
N THR A 98 40.01 -0.98 -21.00
CA THR A 98 40.43 -2.15 -21.79
C THR A 98 40.08 -3.51 -21.17
N THR A 99 39.54 -3.55 -19.94
CA THR A 99 39.01 -4.76 -19.30
C THR A 99 37.52 -4.97 -19.57
N GLY A 100 36.87 -4.01 -20.25
CA GLY A 100 35.45 -4.01 -20.55
C GLY A 100 34.58 -3.31 -19.50
N ASN A 101 35.18 -2.57 -18.56
CA ASN A 101 34.48 -1.93 -17.46
C ASN A 101 34.31 -0.42 -17.70
N LEU A 102 33.09 0.08 -17.56
CA LEU A 102 32.82 1.51 -17.56
C LEU A 102 33.09 2.08 -16.15
N VAL A 103 34.01 3.04 -16.04
CA VAL A 103 34.51 3.55 -14.76
C VAL A 103 34.50 5.08 -14.75
N LEU A 104 33.90 5.67 -13.71
CA LEU A 104 33.95 7.10 -13.40
C LEU A 104 34.99 7.34 -12.31
N ILE A 105 35.99 8.17 -12.62
CA ILE A 105 37.13 8.50 -11.77
C ILE A 105 37.19 10.01 -11.55
N ASP A 106 37.37 10.46 -10.32
CA ASP A 106 37.65 11.85 -9.96
C ASP A 106 38.93 11.91 -9.11
N GLY A 107 39.98 12.53 -9.65
CA GLY A 107 41.34 12.45 -9.10
C GLY A 107 41.83 10.99 -8.99
N ASP A 108 42.22 10.57 -7.78
CA ASP A 108 42.62 9.20 -7.47
C ASP A 108 41.45 8.31 -6.99
N THR A 109 40.21 8.79 -7.05
CA THR A 109 39.03 8.09 -6.49
C THR A 109 38.11 7.56 -7.58
N THR A 110 37.79 6.26 -7.53
CA THR A 110 36.71 5.68 -8.33
C THR A 110 35.37 6.01 -7.67
N VAL A 111 34.55 6.81 -8.33
CA VAL A 111 33.26 7.29 -7.82
C VAL A 111 32.14 6.32 -8.17
N TRP A 112 32.20 5.72 -9.36
CA TRP A 112 31.23 4.73 -9.83
C TRP A 112 31.87 3.78 -10.86
N MET A 113 31.37 2.54 -10.95
CA MET A 113 31.76 1.60 -12.00
C MET A 113 30.66 0.58 -12.33
N SER A 114 30.61 0.11 -13.57
CA SER A 114 29.61 -0.87 -14.04
C SER A 114 29.81 -2.30 -13.53
N ASN A 115 30.96 -2.61 -12.92
CA ASN A 115 31.36 -3.94 -12.44
C ASN A 115 31.40 -5.03 -13.54
N THR A 116 31.71 -4.67 -14.79
CA THR A 116 31.77 -5.59 -15.95
C THR A 116 33.18 -6.02 -16.34
N SER A 117 34.18 -5.76 -15.50
CA SER A 117 35.57 -6.14 -15.76
C SER A 117 35.71 -7.65 -15.97
N GLY A 118 36.26 -8.06 -17.12
CA GLY A 118 36.40 -9.47 -17.49
C GLY A 118 35.13 -10.14 -18.03
N ALA A 119 34.00 -9.42 -18.13
CA ALA A 119 32.74 -9.93 -18.70
C ALA A 119 32.71 -9.91 -20.24
N SER A 120 33.88 -9.79 -20.90
CA SER A 120 34.04 -9.81 -22.36
C SER A 120 33.25 -8.73 -23.11
N VAL A 121 33.08 -7.54 -22.51
CA VAL A 121 32.53 -6.37 -23.21
C VAL A 121 33.48 -5.92 -24.32
N GLU A 122 32.94 -5.61 -25.50
CA GLU A 122 33.70 -5.11 -26.65
C GLU A 122 33.38 -3.65 -26.99
N TYR A 123 32.13 -3.23 -26.78
CA TYR A 123 31.68 -1.86 -27.07
C TYR A 123 30.44 -1.47 -26.27
N ALA A 124 30.16 -0.16 -26.21
CA ALA A 124 28.89 0.38 -25.73
C ALA A 124 28.07 1.06 -26.85
N VAL A 125 26.77 1.22 -26.65
CA VAL A 125 25.86 1.98 -27.53
C VAL A 125 24.87 2.79 -26.71
N MET A 126 24.62 4.03 -27.13
CA MET A 126 23.49 4.85 -26.69
C MET A 126 22.27 4.54 -27.55
N SER A 127 21.30 3.77 -27.05
CA SER A 127 20.11 3.39 -27.80
C SER A 127 19.17 4.58 -28.02
N GLU A 128 18.45 4.55 -29.15
CA GLU A 128 17.32 5.45 -29.44
C GLU A 128 16.20 5.42 -28.38
N SER A 129 16.13 4.35 -27.58
CA SER A 129 15.20 4.22 -26.45
C SER A 129 15.62 4.99 -25.18
N GLY A 130 16.85 5.53 -25.14
CA GLY A 130 17.44 6.08 -23.91
C GLY A 130 18.17 5.05 -23.04
N ASN A 131 18.28 3.80 -23.49
CA ASN A 131 19.07 2.77 -22.82
C ASN A 131 20.55 2.84 -23.24
N PHE A 132 21.48 2.99 -22.30
CA PHE A 132 22.91 2.88 -22.56
C PHE A 132 23.38 1.45 -22.24
N ILE A 133 23.96 0.75 -23.23
CA ILE A 133 24.15 -0.70 -23.18
C ILE A 133 25.61 -1.07 -23.45
N LEU A 134 26.19 -1.94 -22.62
CA LEU A 134 27.47 -2.61 -22.86
C LEU A 134 27.23 -4.00 -23.49
N TYR A 135 27.89 -4.30 -24.60
CA TYR A 135 27.73 -5.53 -25.36
C TYR A 135 28.98 -6.40 -25.40
N SER A 136 28.77 -7.73 -25.36
CA SER A 136 29.74 -8.77 -25.72
C SER A 136 29.34 -9.42 -27.04
N THR A 137 30.25 -10.08 -27.77
CA THR A 137 29.93 -10.70 -29.07
C THR A 137 29.08 -11.97 -28.95
N PRO A 138 28.12 -12.22 -29.86
CA PRO A 138 27.69 -11.39 -31.00
C PRO A 138 26.43 -10.58 -30.65
N ASN A 139 26.55 -9.65 -29.69
CA ASN A 139 25.54 -8.73 -29.16
C ASN A 139 24.76 -9.27 -27.94
N TYR A 140 25.42 -9.98 -27.02
CA TYR A 140 24.87 -10.24 -25.68
C TYR A 140 24.98 -8.97 -24.81
N THR A 141 23.86 -8.53 -24.24
CA THR A 141 23.84 -7.44 -23.25
C THR A 141 24.53 -7.88 -21.96
N VAL A 142 25.61 -7.19 -21.60
CA VAL A 142 26.38 -7.45 -20.35
C VAL A 142 25.91 -6.53 -19.23
N TRP A 143 25.64 -5.26 -19.56
CA TRP A 143 25.13 -4.24 -18.63
C TRP A 143 24.26 -3.25 -19.40
N GLN A 144 23.26 -2.68 -18.72
CA GLN A 144 22.40 -1.65 -19.31
C GLN A 144 21.90 -0.66 -18.25
N SER A 145 21.70 0.61 -18.65
CA SER A 145 21.20 1.66 -17.73
C SER A 145 19.74 1.40 -17.33
N PHE A 146 18.95 0.76 -18.18
CA PHE A 146 17.54 0.43 -17.89
C PHE A 146 17.36 -0.49 -16.67
N SER A 147 18.35 -1.34 -16.36
CA SER A 147 18.37 -2.18 -15.16
C SER A 147 18.86 -1.46 -13.89
N HIS A 148 19.15 -0.16 -13.98
CA HIS A 148 19.66 0.68 -12.90
C HIS A 148 18.94 2.04 -12.89
N PRO A 149 17.60 2.10 -12.84
CA PRO A 149 16.85 3.35 -12.95
C PRO A 149 17.18 4.33 -11.82
N THR A 150 17.02 5.63 -12.07
CA THR A 150 17.16 6.68 -11.04
C THR A 150 15.80 7.07 -10.46
N ASP A 151 15.15 8.04 -11.08
CA ASP A 151 13.91 8.70 -10.72
C ASP A 151 12.92 8.71 -11.89
N THR A 152 13.37 8.32 -13.08
CA THR A 152 12.59 8.37 -14.32
C THR A 152 12.54 7.00 -14.99
N LEU A 153 11.35 6.65 -15.49
CA LEU A 153 11.07 5.51 -16.34
C LEU A 153 10.76 6.02 -17.75
N LEU A 154 11.48 5.51 -18.75
CA LEU A 154 11.24 5.79 -20.17
C LEU A 154 10.25 4.78 -20.79
N PRO A 155 9.66 5.10 -21.96
CA PRO A 155 8.84 4.15 -22.70
C PRO A 155 9.58 2.84 -22.96
N ASN A 156 8.87 1.72 -22.77
CA ASN A 156 9.36 0.34 -22.87
C ASN A 156 10.51 -0.02 -21.89
N GLN A 157 10.82 0.82 -20.90
CA GLN A 157 11.72 0.45 -19.80
C GLN A 157 10.96 -0.41 -18.78
N PRO A 158 11.41 -1.65 -18.48
CA PRO A 158 10.76 -2.50 -17.50
C PRO A 158 11.22 -2.16 -16.08
N LEU A 159 10.29 -1.81 -15.20
CA LEU A 159 10.51 -1.76 -13.76
C LEU A 159 10.10 -3.11 -13.17
N THR A 160 11.06 -3.99 -12.92
CA THR A 160 10.85 -5.32 -12.32
C THR A 160 10.67 -5.22 -10.79
N VAL A 161 10.22 -6.30 -10.16
CA VAL A 161 10.01 -6.41 -8.69
C VAL A 161 11.23 -6.00 -7.86
N SER A 162 12.45 -6.21 -8.38
CA SER A 162 13.72 -5.91 -7.71
C SER A 162 14.24 -4.49 -7.94
N LEU A 163 13.55 -3.68 -8.77
CA LEU A 163 13.96 -2.32 -9.12
C LEU A 163 13.04 -1.29 -8.46
N GLU A 164 13.61 -0.11 -8.21
CA GLU A 164 12.87 1.02 -7.66
C GLU A 164 13.27 2.33 -8.33
N LEU A 165 12.31 3.23 -8.52
CA LEU A 165 12.63 4.64 -8.73
C LEU A 165 12.82 5.28 -7.35
N THR A 166 13.82 6.13 -7.21
CA THR A 166 14.23 6.77 -5.97
C THR A 166 14.48 8.26 -6.26
N THR A 167 14.06 9.17 -5.38
CA THR A 167 14.50 10.58 -5.49
C THR A 167 15.96 10.72 -5.07
N SER A 168 16.63 11.81 -5.47
CA SER A 168 17.94 12.15 -4.90
C SER A 168 17.81 12.36 -3.38
N ASN A 169 18.80 11.89 -2.62
CA ASN A 169 18.79 12.05 -1.16
C ASN A 169 19.32 13.44 -0.81
N SER A 170 18.44 14.45 -0.85
CA SER A 170 18.82 15.76 -0.31
C SER A 170 18.87 15.67 1.23
N ALA A 171 20.03 15.98 1.82
CA ALA A 171 20.29 15.96 3.28
C ALA A 171 19.44 16.97 4.10
N SER A 172 18.39 17.50 3.48
CA SER A 172 17.53 18.61 3.87
C SER A 172 16.04 18.26 3.80
N GLN A 173 15.69 17.05 3.34
CA GLN A 173 14.31 16.52 3.34
C GLN A 173 14.02 15.54 4.48
N GLY A 174 15.02 15.13 5.26
CA GLY A 174 14.88 14.14 6.35
C GLY A 174 14.65 12.69 5.90
N GLY A 175 14.29 12.48 4.64
CA GLY A 175 14.01 11.20 4.00
C GLY A 175 13.94 11.34 2.49
N TYR A 176 13.66 10.24 1.80
CA TYR A 176 13.58 10.16 0.33
C TYR A 176 12.38 9.32 -0.12
N TYR A 177 11.90 9.59 -1.33
CA TYR A 177 10.75 8.88 -1.89
C TYR A 177 11.20 7.73 -2.78
N THR A 178 10.43 6.64 -2.78
CA THR A 178 10.59 5.52 -3.71
C THR A 178 9.27 5.11 -4.36
N LEU A 179 9.37 4.65 -5.61
CA LEU A 179 8.35 3.87 -6.29
C LEU A 179 8.90 2.44 -6.46
N ASN A 180 8.27 1.46 -5.84
CA ASN A 180 8.68 0.06 -5.94
C ASN A 180 7.49 -0.89 -5.82
N MET A 181 7.72 -2.18 -6.08
CA MET A 181 6.70 -3.22 -5.94
C MET A 181 6.75 -3.80 -4.52
N LEU A 182 5.73 -3.52 -3.72
CA LEU A 182 5.57 -4.08 -2.39
C LEU A 182 4.98 -5.49 -2.49
N GLN A 183 5.81 -6.49 -2.18
CA GLN A 183 5.38 -7.88 -2.10
C GLN A 183 4.71 -8.15 -0.74
N GLN A 184 3.43 -8.52 -0.79
CA GLN A 184 2.65 -8.99 0.34
C GLN A 184 2.39 -10.51 0.17
N PRO A 185 2.00 -11.26 1.22
CA PRO A 185 1.95 -12.73 1.16
C PRO A 185 1.14 -13.32 0.00
N ASN A 186 0.04 -12.65 -0.39
CA ASN A 186 -0.88 -13.10 -1.44
C ASN A 186 -1.10 -12.06 -2.56
N SER A 187 -0.41 -10.92 -2.52
CA SER A 187 -0.54 -9.88 -3.56
C SER A 187 0.72 -9.05 -3.73
N LEU A 188 0.86 -8.46 -4.91
CA LEU A 188 1.90 -7.50 -5.24
C LEU A 188 1.22 -6.19 -5.66
N THR A 189 1.72 -5.06 -5.17
CA THR A 189 1.24 -3.73 -5.56
C THR A 189 2.41 -2.80 -5.83
N LEU A 190 2.27 -1.95 -6.85
CA LEU A 190 3.19 -0.85 -7.09
C LEU A 190 2.83 0.31 -6.16
N ALA A 191 3.76 0.74 -5.31
CA ALA A 191 3.50 1.73 -4.28
C ALA A 191 4.48 2.90 -4.32
N LEU A 192 4.01 4.07 -3.89
CA LEU A 192 4.84 5.20 -3.52
C LEU A 192 5.03 5.20 -2.00
N THR A 193 6.29 5.38 -1.59
CA THR A 193 6.74 5.22 -0.21
C THR A 193 7.70 6.34 0.17
N TYR A 194 7.54 6.91 1.35
CA TYR A 194 8.53 7.82 1.96
C TYR A 194 9.38 7.04 2.97
N ASN A 195 10.70 7.17 2.86
CA ASN A 195 11.69 6.36 3.57
C ASN A 195 12.64 7.24 4.38
N LEU A 196 12.87 6.85 5.63
CA LEU A 196 13.75 7.58 6.57
C LEU A 196 15.07 6.82 6.76
N PRO A 197 16.22 7.35 6.27
CA PRO A 197 17.47 6.61 6.19
C PRO A 197 18.05 6.16 7.54
N GLU A 198 17.73 6.84 8.65
CA GLU A 198 18.26 6.51 9.98
C GLU A 198 17.37 5.54 10.79
N SER A 199 16.15 5.25 10.31
CA SER A 199 15.08 4.67 11.15
C SER A 199 14.62 3.27 10.70
N PHE A 200 14.96 2.84 9.48
CA PHE A 200 14.34 1.69 8.78
C PHE A 200 12.81 1.77 8.66
N THR A 201 12.21 2.92 8.99
CA THR A 201 10.77 3.15 8.92
C THR A 201 10.42 3.77 7.59
N ASN A 202 9.48 3.13 6.92
CA ASN A 202 8.86 3.61 5.71
C ASN A 202 7.35 3.78 5.90
N TYR A 203 6.74 4.57 5.02
CA TYR A 203 5.30 4.78 4.97
C TYR A 203 4.84 4.87 3.53
N SER A 204 3.96 3.94 3.13
CA SER A 204 3.31 3.97 1.81
C SER A 204 2.09 4.87 1.87
N TYR A 205 2.10 5.95 1.09
CA TYR A 205 1.01 6.94 1.03
C TYR A 205 0.14 6.79 -0.23
N TRP A 206 0.59 6.01 -1.22
CA TRP A 206 -0.19 5.68 -2.41
C TRP A 206 0.16 4.28 -2.91
N GLN A 207 -0.84 3.56 -3.41
CA GLN A 207 -0.72 2.20 -3.95
C GLN A 207 -1.58 2.05 -5.21
N ALA A 208 -1.05 1.35 -6.19
CA ALA A 208 -1.77 0.87 -7.36
C ALA A 208 -2.75 -0.26 -6.99
N PRO A 209 -3.66 -0.66 -7.90
CA PRO A 209 -4.50 -1.84 -7.67
C PRO A 209 -3.67 -3.10 -7.42
N ASP A 210 -3.96 -3.80 -6.31
CA ASP A 210 -3.33 -5.08 -5.94
C ASP A 210 -3.49 -6.13 -7.05
N ILE A 211 -2.40 -6.81 -7.41
CA ILE A 211 -2.42 -7.98 -8.27
C ILE A 211 -2.22 -9.23 -7.42
N SER A 212 -3.03 -10.26 -7.63
CA SER A 212 -3.00 -11.52 -6.87
C SER A 212 -2.87 -12.72 -7.81
N ASN A 213 -2.40 -13.85 -7.27
CA ASN A 213 -2.24 -15.12 -8.00
C ASN A 213 -1.39 -15.02 -9.28
N VAL A 214 -0.31 -14.24 -9.23
CA VAL A 214 0.55 -13.99 -10.38
C VAL A 214 1.58 -15.11 -10.57
N THR A 215 1.68 -15.64 -11.79
CA THR A 215 2.68 -16.64 -12.20
C THR A 215 3.51 -16.10 -13.36
N GLY A 216 4.84 -16.20 -13.29
CA GLY A 216 5.76 -15.65 -14.29
C GLY A 216 6.31 -14.28 -13.89
N ASP A 217 7.00 -13.62 -14.83
CA ASP A 217 7.60 -12.30 -14.60
C ASP A 217 6.53 -11.21 -14.39
N VAL A 218 6.89 -10.19 -13.61
CA VAL A 218 6.04 -9.03 -13.30
C VAL A 218 6.83 -7.75 -13.53
N VAL A 219 6.31 -6.89 -14.40
CA VAL A 219 6.95 -5.62 -14.76
C VAL A 219 5.95 -4.48 -14.80
N ALA A 220 6.31 -3.33 -14.24
CA ALA A 220 5.61 -2.08 -14.52
C ALA A 220 6.28 -1.41 -15.73
N VAL A 221 5.48 -0.94 -16.68
CA VAL A 221 5.96 -0.40 -17.96
C VAL A 221 5.10 0.77 -18.40
N LEU A 222 5.76 1.80 -18.94
CA LEU A 222 5.15 2.88 -19.71
C LEU A 222 5.25 2.50 -21.19
N ASP A 223 4.16 2.52 -21.94
CA ASP A 223 4.20 2.31 -23.39
C ASP A 223 4.41 3.61 -24.19
N ASP A 224 4.70 3.49 -25.48
CA ASP A 224 4.88 4.63 -26.39
C ASP A 224 3.57 5.44 -26.60
N ALA A 225 2.41 4.82 -26.39
CA ALA A 225 1.13 5.50 -26.49
C ALA A 225 0.89 6.43 -25.28
N GLY A 226 1.49 6.13 -24.13
CA GLY A 226 1.36 6.85 -22.86
C GLY A 226 0.46 6.16 -21.83
N SER A 227 0.13 4.89 -21.98
CA SER A 227 -0.46 4.11 -20.90
C SER A 227 0.64 3.59 -19.96
N PHE A 228 0.37 3.58 -18.66
CA PHE A 228 1.25 3.04 -17.63
C PHE A 228 0.53 1.93 -16.85
N GLY A 229 1.16 0.78 -16.71
CA GLY A 229 0.56 -0.33 -15.98
C GLY A 229 1.53 -1.44 -15.68
N ILE A 230 1.00 -2.49 -15.05
CA ILE A 230 1.76 -3.66 -14.62
C ILE A 230 1.32 -4.84 -15.49
N VAL A 231 2.28 -5.47 -16.15
CA VAL A 231 2.10 -6.62 -17.04
C VAL A 231 2.68 -7.86 -16.36
N TYR A 232 2.02 -9.01 -16.53
CA TYR A 232 2.45 -10.27 -15.93
C TYR A 232 2.08 -11.51 -16.75
N GLY A 233 2.84 -12.58 -16.53
CA GLY A 233 2.70 -13.88 -17.22
C GLY A 233 3.78 -14.14 -18.27
N GLU A 234 4.05 -15.42 -18.59
CA GLU A 234 5.08 -15.82 -19.57
C GLU A 234 4.88 -15.23 -20.98
N PHE A 235 3.67 -14.73 -21.30
CA PHE A 235 3.32 -14.12 -22.60
C PHE A 235 2.49 -12.83 -22.48
N SER A 236 2.56 -12.10 -21.35
CA SER A 236 1.78 -10.87 -21.13
C SER A 236 0.25 -11.05 -21.17
N ASP A 237 -0.23 -12.22 -20.72
CA ASP A 237 -1.67 -12.59 -20.68
C ASP A 237 -2.50 -11.70 -19.73
N GLY A 238 -1.86 -11.02 -18.77
CA GLY A 238 -2.51 -10.12 -17.82
C GLY A 238 -1.86 -8.74 -17.78
N ALA A 239 -2.68 -7.69 -17.84
CA ALA A 239 -2.24 -6.31 -17.66
C ALA A 239 -3.22 -5.55 -16.74
N VAL A 240 -2.66 -4.80 -15.78
CA VAL A 240 -3.40 -3.91 -14.87
C VAL A 240 -2.94 -2.48 -15.13
N TYR A 241 -3.82 -1.65 -15.68
CA TYR A 241 -3.55 -0.24 -15.90
C TYR A 241 -3.53 0.52 -14.58
N VAL A 242 -2.43 1.25 -14.34
CA VAL A 242 -2.36 2.31 -13.32
C VAL A 242 -2.91 3.61 -13.92
N TYR A 243 -2.57 3.87 -15.17
CA TYR A 243 -3.12 4.91 -16.01
C TYR A 243 -3.29 4.38 -17.44
N LYS A 244 -4.45 4.60 -18.05
CA LYS A 244 -4.69 4.28 -19.46
C LYS A 244 -4.87 5.57 -20.25
N ASN A 245 -4.15 5.72 -21.36
CA ASN A 245 -4.45 6.78 -22.32
C ASN A 245 -5.69 6.38 -23.15
N ASP A 246 -6.72 7.23 -23.20
CA ASP A 246 -7.93 6.96 -24.01
C ASP A 246 -7.64 6.79 -25.51
N ASN A 247 -6.50 7.28 -25.99
CA ASN A 247 -6.04 7.17 -27.39
C ASN A 247 -5.22 5.90 -27.67
N ASP A 248 -4.97 5.08 -26.65
CA ASP A 248 -4.30 3.78 -26.75
C ASP A 248 -5.33 2.66 -27.04
N ILE A 249 -5.15 2.03 -28.21
CA ILE A 249 -6.02 0.98 -28.74
C ILE A 249 -5.32 -0.40 -28.74
N GLY A 250 -3.98 -0.44 -28.75
CA GLY A 250 -3.21 -1.69 -28.70
C GLY A 250 -3.07 -2.23 -27.28
N GLY A 251 -2.96 -1.33 -26.30
CA GLY A 251 -2.78 -1.70 -24.91
C GLY A 251 -1.38 -2.20 -24.57
N LEU A 252 -1.16 -2.45 -23.28
CA LEU A 252 0.15 -2.74 -22.70
C LEU A 252 0.82 -4.04 -23.21
N SER A 253 0.09 -4.87 -23.98
CA SER A 253 0.60 -6.15 -24.52
C SER A 253 1.01 -6.07 -26.00
N ASP A 254 0.52 -5.09 -26.78
CA ASP A 254 0.85 -4.96 -28.22
C ASP A 254 2.11 -4.11 -28.45
N THR A 255 3.28 -4.71 -28.24
CA THR A 255 4.56 -4.21 -28.79
C THR A 255 4.69 -4.44 -30.31
N SER A 256 3.56 -4.59 -31.03
CA SER A 256 3.54 -4.85 -32.47
C SER A 256 3.53 -3.54 -33.28
N ASN A 257 4.71 -3.11 -33.73
CA ASN A 257 4.97 -2.32 -34.94
C ASN A 257 3.85 -1.37 -35.42
N MET A 258 3.44 -0.39 -34.60
CA MET A 258 2.66 0.76 -35.10
C MET A 258 3.57 1.85 -35.68
N THR A 259 4.27 1.50 -36.77
CA THR A 259 4.96 2.48 -37.62
C THR A 259 3.93 3.44 -38.23
N THR A 260 3.77 4.66 -37.69
CA THR A 260 3.31 5.89 -38.41
C THR A 260 3.05 7.12 -37.53
N ARG A 261 3.07 7.03 -36.18
CA ARG A 261 3.06 8.23 -35.34
C ARG A 261 4.49 8.71 -35.10
N SER A 262 4.74 10.00 -35.35
CA SER A 262 5.96 10.69 -34.91
C SER A 262 6.11 10.45 -33.41
N ALA A 263 7.23 9.86 -32.97
CA ALA A 263 7.43 9.48 -31.58
C ALA A 263 7.32 10.71 -30.68
N VAL A 264 6.19 10.79 -29.97
CA VAL A 264 5.94 11.82 -28.97
C VAL A 264 6.82 11.48 -27.78
N LEU A 265 7.75 12.36 -27.40
CA LEU A 265 8.62 12.08 -26.27
C LEU A 265 7.81 12.05 -24.97
N ARG A 266 8.00 10.99 -24.19
CA ARG A 266 7.30 10.72 -22.94
C ARG A 266 8.30 10.31 -21.87
N ARG A 267 7.96 10.60 -20.61
CA ARG A 267 8.67 10.09 -19.43
C ARG A 267 7.72 10.02 -18.25
N LEU A 268 7.91 9.03 -17.40
CA LEU A 268 7.25 8.91 -16.10
C LEU A 268 8.30 9.19 -15.03
N SER A 269 8.20 10.29 -14.29
CA SER A 269 9.24 10.70 -13.32
C SER A 269 8.67 10.84 -11.92
N LEU A 270 9.38 10.28 -10.94
CA LEU A 270 9.19 10.47 -9.51
C LEU A 270 9.87 11.78 -9.07
N GLU A 271 9.07 12.76 -8.70
CA GLU A 271 9.57 14.09 -8.34
C GLU A 271 10.06 14.18 -6.89
N THR A 272 10.86 15.20 -6.60
CA THR A 272 11.34 15.54 -5.25
C THR A 272 10.24 15.93 -4.25
N ASN A 273 8.99 16.09 -4.71
CA ASN A 273 7.80 16.24 -3.87
C ASN A 273 7.10 14.90 -3.55
N GLY A 274 7.62 13.77 -4.03
CA GLY A 274 7.08 12.43 -3.82
C GLY A 274 5.99 11.98 -4.79
N ASN A 275 5.47 12.86 -5.64
CA ASN A 275 4.49 12.47 -6.66
C ASN A 275 5.20 11.86 -7.87
N ILE A 276 4.55 10.91 -8.54
CA ILE A 276 4.98 10.42 -9.84
C ILE A 276 4.10 11.02 -10.92
N ARG A 277 4.71 11.61 -11.95
CA ARG A 277 4.00 12.29 -13.04
C ARG A 277 4.41 11.76 -14.40
N LEU A 278 3.40 11.52 -15.25
CA LEU A 278 3.58 11.24 -16.66
C LEU A 278 3.65 12.57 -17.40
N TYR A 279 4.75 12.78 -18.13
CA TYR A 279 4.97 13.95 -18.95
C TYR A 279 4.95 13.60 -20.44
N ARG A 280 4.33 14.47 -21.22
CA ARG A 280 4.41 14.52 -22.68
C ARG A 280 5.17 15.76 -23.11
N TRP A 281 6.09 15.62 -24.05
CA TRP A 281 6.69 16.76 -24.74
C TRP A 281 5.71 17.27 -25.79
N ASP A 282 5.24 18.52 -25.65
CA ASP A 282 4.24 19.11 -26.55
C ASP A 282 4.52 20.59 -26.84
N ASP A 283 3.98 21.10 -27.94
CA ASP A 283 4.01 22.52 -28.28
C ASP A 283 2.77 23.22 -27.69
N VAL A 284 2.98 23.94 -26.59
CA VAL A 284 1.93 24.73 -25.94
C VAL A 284 2.13 26.20 -26.28
N SER A 285 1.23 26.73 -27.11
CA SER A 285 1.21 28.16 -27.51
C SER A 285 2.45 28.64 -28.26
N GLY A 286 3.16 27.77 -28.98
CA GLY A 286 4.40 28.08 -29.70
C GLY A 286 5.68 27.89 -28.88
N SER A 287 5.55 27.33 -27.66
CA SER A 287 6.67 26.94 -26.81
C SER A 287 6.59 25.45 -26.53
N ARG A 288 7.60 24.71 -27.00
CA ARG A 288 7.76 23.29 -26.67
C ARG A 288 8.19 23.15 -25.20
N GLN A 289 7.45 22.35 -24.43
CA GLN A 289 7.73 22.11 -23.02
C GLN A 289 7.18 20.75 -22.55
N TRP A 290 7.61 20.30 -21.38
CA TRP A 290 7.04 19.13 -20.72
C TRP A 290 5.68 19.48 -20.11
N VAL A 291 4.63 18.85 -20.62
CA VAL A 291 3.25 18.99 -20.14
C VAL A 291 2.90 17.76 -19.28
N PRO A 292 2.44 17.93 -18.03
CA PRO A 292 1.96 16.81 -17.23
C PRO A 292 0.61 16.32 -17.78
N GLU A 293 0.50 15.01 -18.04
CA GLU A 293 -0.74 14.37 -18.47
C GLU A 293 -1.46 13.65 -17.32
N TRP A 294 -0.68 13.08 -16.39
CA TRP A 294 -1.20 12.33 -15.26
C TRP A 294 -0.28 12.46 -14.05
N ALA A 295 -0.85 12.34 -12.85
CA ALA A 295 -0.14 12.25 -11.58
C ALA A 295 -0.83 11.22 -10.68
N ALA A 296 -0.07 10.43 -9.92
CA ALA A 296 -0.63 9.40 -9.05
C ALA A 296 -1.45 9.99 -7.90
N VAL A 297 -0.96 11.05 -7.28
CA VAL A 297 -1.59 11.71 -6.13
C VAL A 297 -2.16 13.05 -6.57
N SER A 298 -3.48 13.27 -6.36
CA SER A 298 -4.15 14.51 -6.76
C SER A 298 -4.00 15.64 -5.73
N ASN A 299 -4.12 15.34 -4.43
CA ASN A 299 -3.91 16.30 -3.36
C ASN A 299 -2.46 16.22 -2.84
N PRO A 300 -1.64 17.29 -2.96
CA PRO A 300 -0.27 17.28 -2.46
C PRO A 300 -0.13 16.94 -0.97
N CYS A 301 -1.14 17.22 -0.14
CA CYS A 301 -1.11 16.89 1.29
C CYS A 301 -1.37 15.42 1.62
N ASP A 302 -1.79 14.60 0.64
CA ASP A 302 -1.85 13.14 0.77
C ASP A 302 -0.45 12.50 0.71
N ILE A 303 0.59 13.27 0.31
CA ILE A 303 1.97 12.81 0.23
C ILE A 303 2.65 12.96 1.59
N ALA A 304 2.98 11.82 2.24
CA ALA A 304 3.73 11.81 3.49
C ALA A 304 5.13 12.42 3.32
N GLY A 305 5.66 13.09 4.34
CA GLY A 305 6.98 13.72 4.33
C GLY A 305 7.04 15.10 3.68
N ILE A 306 6.00 15.55 2.95
CA ILE A 306 6.02 16.80 2.17
C ILE A 306 6.37 18.05 3.00
N CYS A 307 5.97 18.08 4.28
CA CYS A 307 6.26 19.18 5.20
C CYS A 307 7.32 18.87 6.28
N GLY A 308 7.91 17.67 6.29
CA GLY A 308 8.74 17.19 7.41
C GLY A 308 7.96 17.24 8.72
N ASN A 309 8.55 17.79 9.79
CA ASN A 309 7.89 17.98 11.08
C ASN A 309 6.92 19.18 11.08
N GLY A 310 5.91 19.16 10.22
CA GLY A 310 4.86 20.16 10.14
C GLY A 310 3.55 19.64 9.53
N VAL A 311 2.52 20.47 9.59
CA VAL A 311 1.19 20.23 8.98
C VAL A 311 1.17 20.74 7.55
N CYS A 312 0.78 19.87 6.62
CA CYS A 312 0.40 20.25 5.27
C CYS A 312 -1.03 20.80 5.24
N ASN A 313 -1.17 21.97 4.63
CA ASN A 313 -2.43 22.64 4.34
C ASN A 313 -2.43 22.95 2.84
N LEU A 314 -3.58 23.01 2.18
CA LEU A 314 -3.62 23.50 0.81
C LEU A 314 -3.40 25.02 0.75
N ASP A 315 -2.73 25.49 -0.30
CA ASP A 315 -2.61 26.92 -0.58
C ASP A 315 -3.95 27.50 -1.08
N ARG A 316 -4.00 28.83 -1.28
CA ARG A 316 -5.21 29.51 -1.75
C ARG A 316 -5.67 29.12 -3.16
N SER A 317 -4.85 28.38 -3.91
CA SER A 317 -5.21 27.87 -5.23
C SER A 317 -5.75 26.44 -5.18
N GLU A 318 -5.68 25.79 -4.02
CA GLU A 318 -6.00 24.36 -3.81
C GLU A 318 -5.13 23.40 -4.65
N THR A 319 -4.00 23.89 -5.21
CA THR A 319 -3.09 23.08 -6.05
C THR A 319 -1.70 22.83 -5.47
N ASN A 320 -1.26 23.60 -4.47
CA ASN A 320 0.06 23.44 -3.84
C ASN A 320 -0.04 23.19 -2.34
N ALA A 321 0.94 22.45 -1.80
CA ALA A 321 1.13 22.30 -0.36
C ALA A 321 1.72 23.54 0.29
N SER A 322 1.16 23.94 1.44
CA SER A 322 1.62 25.00 2.33
C SER A 322 1.88 24.44 3.72
N CYS A 323 3.14 24.50 4.16
CA CYS A 323 3.59 23.88 5.41
C CYS A 323 3.57 24.84 6.60
N SER A 324 2.98 24.38 7.71
CA SER A 324 2.93 25.04 9.01
C SER A 324 3.65 24.19 10.05
N CYS A 325 4.74 24.69 10.63
CA CYS A 325 5.63 23.89 11.48
C CYS A 325 5.02 23.55 12.84
N PHE A 326 5.30 22.34 13.33
CA PHE A 326 4.86 21.92 14.67
C PHE A 326 5.52 22.78 15.77
N PRO A 327 4.85 22.95 16.93
CA PRO A 327 5.44 23.63 18.09
C PRO A 327 6.83 23.06 18.44
N GLY A 328 7.85 23.92 18.53
CA GLY A 328 9.23 23.51 18.79
C GLY A 328 10.08 23.21 17.54
N THR A 329 9.50 23.26 16.33
CA THR A 329 10.20 23.11 15.05
C THR A 329 10.25 24.42 14.28
N SER A 330 11.10 24.48 13.25
CA SER A 330 11.29 25.68 12.41
C SER A 330 11.46 25.32 10.94
N LYS A 331 11.14 26.25 10.04
CA LYS A 331 11.41 26.08 8.61
C LYS A 331 12.92 26.04 8.36
N VAL A 332 13.36 25.12 7.51
CA VAL A 332 14.73 25.10 7.00
C VAL A 332 14.93 26.32 6.10
N GLU A 333 16.08 26.99 6.22
CA GLU A 333 16.37 28.20 5.46
C GLU A 333 16.27 27.95 3.94
N GLY A 334 15.48 28.77 3.25
CA GLY A 334 15.20 28.61 1.81
C GLY A 334 14.15 27.54 1.44
N ARG A 335 13.48 26.88 2.39
CA ARG A 335 12.52 25.77 2.12
C ARG A 335 11.18 25.93 2.83
N SER A 336 10.17 25.21 2.33
CA SER A 336 8.84 25.12 2.96
C SER A 336 8.80 24.16 4.15
N GLN A 337 9.64 23.13 4.12
CA GLN A 337 9.70 22.03 5.10
C GLN A 337 10.19 22.46 6.48
N CYS A 338 9.71 21.74 7.49
CA CYS A 338 9.98 21.98 8.90
C CYS A 338 10.91 20.90 9.46
N SER A 339 11.99 21.31 10.11
CA SER A 339 12.94 20.41 10.77
C SER A 339 12.86 20.53 12.29
N GLU A 340 13.22 19.46 13.00
CA GLU A 340 13.39 19.52 14.45
C GLU A 340 14.47 20.54 14.84
N ASN A 341 14.22 21.29 15.90
CA ASN A 341 15.25 22.03 16.60
C ASN A 341 15.54 21.28 17.91
N SER A 342 16.67 20.58 17.97
CA SER A 342 17.04 19.61 19.01
C SER A 342 17.16 20.18 20.44
N LEU A 343 16.86 21.48 20.62
CA LEU A 343 16.81 22.18 21.90
C LEU A 343 15.39 22.33 22.47
N LEU A 344 14.34 22.08 21.69
CA LEU A 344 12.95 22.45 22.03
C LEU A 344 11.97 21.27 22.10
N ILE A 345 12.23 20.20 21.37
CA ILE A 345 11.54 18.90 21.46
C ILE A 345 12.53 17.93 22.12
N GLY A 346 12.06 17.05 23.02
CA GLY A 346 12.99 16.25 23.80
C GLY A 346 12.38 15.10 24.58
N LYS A 347 13.12 13.99 24.58
CA LYS A 347 12.94 12.84 25.48
C LYS A 347 13.52 13.18 26.86
N CYS A 348 13.06 12.49 27.91
CA CYS A 348 13.64 12.68 29.25
C CYS A 348 15.13 12.27 29.27
N ASP A 349 15.98 13.02 29.95
CA ASP A 349 17.36 12.58 30.20
C ASP A 349 17.37 11.37 31.13
N SER A 350 18.16 10.37 30.77
CA SER A 350 18.48 9.16 31.53
C SER A 350 18.84 9.41 33.00
N GLN A 351 19.39 10.57 33.35
CA GLN A 351 19.76 10.92 34.74
C GLN A 351 18.65 11.59 35.55
N HIS A 352 17.62 12.18 34.93
CA HIS A 352 16.55 12.93 35.61
C HIS A 352 15.18 12.27 35.44
N LYS A 353 14.99 11.16 36.15
CA LYS A 353 13.89 10.20 35.92
C LYS A 353 12.44 10.67 36.19
N TYR A 354 12.21 11.89 36.72
CA TYR A 354 10.88 12.35 37.18
C TYR A 354 10.58 13.85 37.05
N SER A 355 11.19 14.58 36.10
CA SER A 355 10.93 16.02 35.92
C SER A 355 9.81 16.32 34.90
N THR A 356 8.58 15.92 35.19
CA THR A 356 7.40 16.27 34.35
C THR A 356 7.15 17.78 34.26
N SER A 357 7.72 18.56 35.20
CA SER A 357 7.71 20.02 35.21
C SER A 357 8.52 20.69 34.10
N GLU A 358 9.43 19.98 33.42
CA GLU A 358 10.26 20.55 32.34
C GLU A 358 9.58 20.56 30.96
N PHE A 359 8.47 19.86 30.81
CA PHE A 359 7.75 19.72 29.54
C PHE A 359 6.32 20.22 29.67
N ARG A 360 5.77 20.68 28.56
CA ARG A 360 4.35 21.04 28.43
C ARG A 360 3.81 20.51 27.12
N ILE A 361 2.51 20.31 27.09
CA ILE A 361 1.79 19.98 25.86
C ILE A 361 1.41 21.28 25.13
N SER A 362 1.74 21.34 23.84
CA SER A 362 1.23 22.35 22.91
C SER A 362 0.20 21.70 21.99
N THR A 363 -0.97 22.32 21.85
CA THR A 363 -2.08 21.80 21.03
C THR A 363 -2.03 22.33 19.60
N VAL A 364 -2.23 21.45 18.62
CA VAL A 364 -2.49 21.79 17.23
C VAL A 364 -3.87 21.19 16.87
N GLN A 365 -4.85 22.06 16.67
CA GLN A 365 -6.23 21.67 16.38
C GLN A 365 -6.39 21.27 14.91
N GLN A 366 -7.40 20.46 14.62
CA GLN A 366 -7.77 20.03 13.27
C GLN A 366 -6.57 19.42 12.52
N THR A 367 -5.84 18.54 13.18
CA THR A 367 -4.57 17.99 12.68
C THR A 367 -4.44 16.52 13.07
N ASN A 368 -4.16 15.71 12.06
CA ASN A 368 -3.77 14.31 12.19
C ASN A 368 -2.39 14.10 11.56
N TYR A 369 -1.89 12.87 11.58
CA TYR A 369 -0.48 12.57 11.41
C TYR A 369 -0.26 11.25 10.65
N TYR A 370 0.67 11.23 9.70
CA TYR A 370 1.08 10.00 9.02
C TYR A 370 2.05 9.24 9.92
N TYR A 371 1.80 7.97 10.26
CA TYR A 371 2.70 7.22 11.16
C TYR A 371 3.06 5.85 10.62
N SER A 372 4.31 5.45 10.82
CA SER A 372 4.74 4.05 10.72
C SER A 372 4.42 3.30 12.01
N TYR A 373 4.23 1.98 11.94
CA TYR A 373 3.95 1.14 13.10
C TYR A 373 4.99 1.31 14.23
N PHE A 374 6.27 1.47 13.85
CA PHE A 374 7.37 1.68 14.78
C PHE A 374 7.34 3.04 15.50
N SER A 375 6.67 4.05 14.93
CA SER A 375 6.49 5.36 15.57
C SER A 375 5.50 5.30 16.74
N VAL A 376 4.67 4.26 16.84
CA VAL A 376 3.69 4.08 17.91
C VAL A 376 4.35 3.60 19.22
N ILE A 377 3.88 4.13 20.33
CA ILE A 377 4.18 3.68 21.71
C ILE A 377 2.97 2.95 22.29
N ALA A 378 1.78 3.56 22.18
CA ALA A 378 0.54 3.03 22.70
C ALA A 378 -0.67 3.55 21.90
N ASN A 379 -1.78 2.81 21.96
CA ASN A 379 -3.10 3.23 21.51
C ASN A 379 -4.13 3.02 22.62
N TYR A 380 -4.98 4.01 22.88
CA TYR A 380 -6.05 3.95 23.88
C TYR A 380 -7.40 4.25 23.23
N ASN A 381 -8.35 3.33 23.38
CA ASN A 381 -9.72 3.43 22.84
C ASN A 381 -10.75 3.86 23.91
N ASP A 382 -10.31 4.06 25.16
CA ASP A 382 -11.13 4.31 26.35
C ASP A 382 -10.84 5.66 27.02
N ILE A 383 -10.08 6.54 26.36
CA ILE A 383 -9.79 7.88 26.86
C ILE A 383 -11.04 8.77 26.82
N ALA A 384 -11.65 8.94 27.99
CA ALA A 384 -12.91 9.66 28.17
C ALA A 384 -12.87 11.18 27.89
N THR A 385 -11.69 11.77 27.65
CA THR A 385 -11.53 13.23 27.44
C THR A 385 -10.28 13.53 26.62
N VAL A 386 -10.44 14.36 25.58
CA VAL A 386 -9.41 14.93 24.68
C VAL A 386 -8.07 15.24 25.38
N SER A 387 -8.08 15.94 26.51
CA SER A 387 -6.86 16.36 27.23
C SER A 387 -6.00 15.22 27.77
N LYS A 388 -6.62 14.11 28.18
CA LYS A 388 -5.91 12.94 28.76
C LYS A 388 -4.98 12.27 27.76
N CYS A 389 -5.22 12.45 26.46
CA CYS A 389 -4.31 11.97 25.42
C CYS A 389 -2.97 12.69 25.49
N GLY A 390 -3.00 14.03 25.57
CA GLY A 390 -1.82 14.85 25.84
C GLY A 390 -1.15 14.51 27.18
N ASP A 391 -1.93 14.29 28.24
CA ASP A 391 -1.39 13.88 29.55
C ASP A 391 -0.65 12.53 29.49
N ALA A 392 -1.13 11.57 28.70
CA ALA A 392 -0.47 10.29 28.47
C ALA A 392 0.92 10.50 27.83
N CYS A 393 1.02 11.34 26.79
CA CYS A 393 2.31 11.70 26.19
C CYS A 393 3.22 12.48 27.16
N LEU A 394 2.65 13.37 27.99
CA LEU A 394 3.42 14.10 28.99
C LEU A 394 4.06 13.14 30.01
N SER A 395 3.34 12.09 30.41
CA SER A 395 3.81 11.06 31.34
C SER A 395 4.84 10.09 30.76
N ASP A 396 4.87 9.88 29.45
CA ASP A 396 5.80 8.96 28.79
C ASP A 396 7.10 9.67 28.33
N CYS A 397 8.25 9.14 28.72
CA CYS A 397 9.56 9.75 28.44
C CYS A 397 10.10 9.53 27.01
N GLN A 398 9.54 8.59 26.26
CA GLN A 398 9.85 8.37 24.84
C GLN A 398 8.88 9.12 23.91
N CYS A 399 7.71 9.52 24.42
CA CYS A 399 6.72 10.26 23.64
C CYS A 399 7.22 11.65 23.22
N VAL A 400 7.03 11.96 21.94
CA VAL A 400 7.22 13.28 21.32
C VAL A 400 5.87 13.95 21.06
N ALA A 401 4.85 13.18 20.70
CA ALA A 401 3.50 13.69 20.50
C ALA A 401 2.43 12.62 20.67
N SER A 402 1.18 13.04 20.84
CA SER A 402 0.01 12.15 20.78
C SER A 402 -1.11 12.79 19.95
N VAL A 403 -1.88 11.99 19.22
CA VAL A 403 -3.06 12.46 18.48
C VAL A 403 -4.31 11.82 19.07
N TYR A 404 -5.28 12.66 19.42
CA TYR A 404 -6.65 12.25 19.73
C TYR A 404 -7.52 12.51 18.51
N GLY A 405 -8.40 11.58 18.17
CA GLY A 405 -9.41 11.79 17.13
C GLY A 405 -10.68 10.98 17.37
N LEU A 406 -11.67 11.17 16.50
CA LEU A 406 -12.92 10.44 16.50
C LEU A 406 -13.04 9.59 15.24
N ASP A 407 -13.18 8.28 15.41
CA ASP A 407 -13.39 7.32 14.33
C ASP A 407 -14.80 6.72 14.47
N ASP A 408 -15.71 7.17 13.60
CA ASP A 408 -17.17 6.98 13.70
C ASP A 408 -17.73 7.32 15.11
N GLY A 409 -17.19 8.37 15.73
CA GLY A 409 -17.57 8.81 17.07
C GLY A 409 -16.99 7.97 18.22
N THR A 410 -16.15 6.97 17.92
CA THR A 410 -15.32 6.28 18.92
C THR A 410 -14.01 7.06 19.13
N PRO A 411 -13.65 7.45 20.35
CA PRO A 411 -12.39 8.15 20.59
C PRO A 411 -11.20 7.19 20.47
N TYR A 412 -10.16 7.63 19.77
CA TYR A 412 -8.83 7.01 19.81
C TYR A 412 -7.80 8.00 20.34
N CYS A 413 -6.70 7.47 20.88
CA CYS A 413 -5.53 8.23 21.26
C CYS A 413 -4.26 7.44 20.96
N TRP A 414 -3.50 7.90 19.96
CA TRP A 414 -2.19 7.35 19.64
C TRP A 414 -1.11 8.15 20.36
N VAL A 415 -0.18 7.46 21.01
CA VAL A 415 1.01 8.04 21.66
C VAL A 415 2.23 7.67 20.82
N LEU A 416 3.03 8.67 20.41
CA LEU A 416 4.01 8.55 19.32
C LEU A 416 5.41 8.98 19.77
N ARG A 417 6.45 8.25 19.31
CA ARG A 417 7.87 8.50 19.63
C ARG A 417 8.60 9.44 18.65
N SER A 418 7.98 9.78 17.53
CA SER A 418 8.53 10.68 16.50
C SER A 418 7.41 11.30 15.65
N LEU A 419 7.75 12.33 14.84
CA LEU A 419 6.81 13.07 13.97
C LEU A 419 7.31 13.20 12.51
N ASP A 420 8.24 12.35 12.11
CA ASP A 420 9.10 12.47 10.92
C ASP A 420 8.36 12.49 9.56
N PHE A 421 7.22 11.79 9.45
CA PHE A 421 6.39 11.73 8.23
C PHE A 421 5.44 12.94 8.00
N GLY A 422 5.39 13.89 8.93
CA GLY A 422 4.50 15.06 8.84
C GLY A 422 3.01 14.81 9.05
N GLY A 423 2.27 15.90 9.23
CA GLY A 423 0.82 15.89 9.49
C GLY A 423 0.00 16.54 8.38
N PHE A 424 -1.32 16.36 8.47
CA PHE A 424 -2.31 16.88 7.54
C PHE A 424 -3.52 17.44 8.29
N GLU A 425 -4.27 18.31 7.64
CA GLU A 425 -5.50 18.90 8.18
C GLU A 425 -6.61 17.83 8.30
N ASP A 426 -7.16 17.68 9.49
CA ASP A 426 -8.22 16.70 9.80
C ASP A 426 -9.12 17.27 10.90
N ALA A 427 -10.34 17.66 10.53
CA ALA A 427 -11.27 18.40 11.38
C ALA A 427 -11.63 17.68 12.69
N ASP A 428 -11.62 16.35 12.71
CA ASP A 428 -12.03 15.52 13.85
C ASP A 428 -10.85 15.11 14.77
N SER A 429 -9.61 15.50 14.41
CA SER A 429 -8.39 15.19 15.16
C SER A 429 -7.74 16.41 15.83
N THR A 430 -7.00 16.16 16.91
CA THR A 430 -6.18 17.14 17.63
C THR A 430 -4.84 16.51 18.00
N LEU A 431 -3.76 17.14 17.54
CA LEU A 431 -2.39 16.75 17.84
C LEU A 431 -1.86 17.49 19.07
N PHE A 432 -1.19 16.76 19.95
CA PHE A 432 -0.56 17.24 21.17
C PHE A 432 0.95 17.04 21.06
N VAL A 433 1.71 18.11 20.89
CA VAL A 433 3.18 18.06 20.77
C VAL A 433 3.82 18.36 22.12
N LYS A 434 4.74 17.50 22.56
CA LYS A 434 5.48 17.64 23.82
C LYS A 434 6.68 18.55 23.59
N VAL A 435 6.64 19.75 24.17
CA VAL A 435 7.69 20.78 24.01
C VAL A 435 8.30 21.15 25.35
N ARG A 436 9.55 21.60 25.34
CA ARG A 436 10.21 22.08 26.56
C ARG A 436 9.54 23.35 27.10
N SER A 437 9.38 23.41 28.42
CA SER A 437 8.73 24.51 29.12
C SER A 437 9.70 25.67 29.34
N ASN A 438 9.93 26.47 28.28
CA ASN A 438 10.72 27.70 28.40
C ASN A 438 9.94 28.74 29.21
N GLY A 439 10.52 29.19 30.33
CA GLY A 439 9.96 30.22 31.21
C GLY A 439 9.90 31.59 30.54
N SER A 440 8.83 31.85 29.79
CA SER A 440 8.47 33.16 29.22
C SER A 440 7.03 33.48 29.62
N ASN A 441 6.83 34.66 30.22
CA ASN A 441 5.65 34.99 31.01
C ASN A 441 4.47 35.53 30.17
N THR A 442 3.26 35.16 30.61
CA THR A 442 1.99 35.95 30.56
C THR A 442 1.32 36.26 29.20
N PRO A 443 0.03 36.68 29.17
CA PRO A 443 -0.95 36.81 30.26
C PRO A 443 -2.29 36.05 30.04
N GLU A 444 -3.08 35.95 31.12
CA GLU A 444 -4.47 35.45 31.11
C GLU A 444 -5.44 36.44 30.44
N GLY A 445 -6.45 35.92 29.74
CA GLY A 445 -7.60 36.68 29.22
C GLY A 445 -8.84 36.47 30.09
N ASN A 446 -9.17 37.47 30.92
CA ASN A 446 -10.30 37.41 31.85
C ASN A 446 -11.50 38.20 31.29
N SER A 447 -12.70 37.62 31.26
CA SER A 447 -13.95 38.40 31.13
C SER A 447 -15.17 37.60 31.58
N GLY A 448 -16.02 38.25 32.38
CA GLY A 448 -17.29 37.71 32.84
C GLY A 448 -18.38 38.78 32.88
N GLY A 449 -19.62 38.33 33.01
CA GLY A 449 -20.84 39.14 33.08
C GLY A 449 -21.87 38.62 32.07
N SER A 450 -23.17 38.50 32.35
CA SER A 450 -23.98 38.65 33.57
C SER A 450 -25.43 38.46 33.11
N LEU A 451 -26.28 37.77 33.88
CA LEU A 451 -27.71 37.60 33.53
C LEU A 451 -28.54 38.83 33.90
N GLU A 452 -29.52 39.17 33.04
CA GLU A 452 -30.91 39.57 33.33
C GLU A 452 -31.60 39.93 31.98
N GLY A 453 -32.90 39.77 31.73
CA GLY A 453 -33.98 39.22 32.57
C GLY A 453 -35.26 40.07 32.55
N SER A 454 -36.11 40.00 31.52
CA SER A 454 -37.51 40.47 31.63
C SER A 454 -38.48 39.89 30.59
N LYS A 455 -39.78 39.88 30.92
CA LYS A 455 -40.91 39.36 30.13
C LYS A 455 -41.83 40.52 29.71
N ASN A 456 -42.64 40.34 28.65
CA ASN A 456 -44.05 40.76 28.63
C ASN A 456 -44.85 40.25 27.40
N ALA A 457 -46.17 40.36 27.46
CA ALA A 457 -47.17 39.99 26.45
C ALA A 457 -48.42 40.91 26.63
N ARG A 458 -49.46 40.97 25.78
CA ARG A 458 -49.94 40.13 24.67
C ARG A 458 -49.92 40.96 23.35
N GLU A 459 -50.80 40.91 22.33
CA GLU A 459 -52.11 40.28 22.09
C GLU A 459 -52.47 40.25 20.58
N LYS A 460 -53.11 39.14 20.10
CA LYS A 460 -54.12 38.95 19.02
C LYS A 460 -54.14 39.83 17.75
N ASP A 461 -54.63 39.39 16.57
CA ASP A 461 -55.18 38.13 16.04
C ASP A 461 -55.13 38.22 14.50
N LEU A 462 -55.06 37.08 13.77
CA LEU A 462 -55.76 36.77 12.48
C LEU A 462 -55.08 35.62 11.68
N VAL A 463 -54.92 34.41 12.26
CA VAL A 463 -54.34 33.26 11.53
C VAL A 463 -55.14 31.97 11.73
N ILE A 464 -56.28 31.85 11.06
CA ILE A 464 -57.13 30.64 11.07
C ILE A 464 -57.21 29.92 9.70
N PRO A 465 -57.35 30.58 8.53
CA PRO A 465 -57.50 29.85 7.27
C PRO A 465 -56.19 29.19 6.77
N ILE A 466 -55.03 29.77 7.10
CA ILE A 466 -53.72 29.26 6.63
C ILE A 466 -53.35 27.94 7.32
N VAL A 467 -53.62 27.80 8.63
CA VAL A 467 -53.28 26.59 9.41
C VAL A 467 -54.08 25.37 8.93
N LEU A 468 -55.34 25.56 8.57
CA LEU A 468 -56.19 24.49 8.02
C LEU A 468 -55.75 24.03 6.63
N SER A 469 -55.26 24.94 5.78
CA SER A 469 -54.66 24.57 4.48
C SER A 469 -53.36 23.77 4.66
N MET A 470 -52.45 24.27 5.51
CA MET A 470 -51.14 23.64 5.73
C MET A 470 -51.25 22.26 6.39
N THR A 471 -52.19 22.05 7.32
CA THR A 471 -52.40 20.74 7.96
C THR A 471 -52.91 19.68 6.98
N VAL A 472 -53.78 20.04 6.03
CA VAL A 472 -54.22 19.12 4.95
C VAL A 472 -53.06 18.80 4.00
N LEU A 473 -52.27 19.81 3.61
CA LEU A 473 -51.11 19.61 2.74
C LEU A 473 -50.07 18.67 3.39
N ILE A 474 -49.74 18.89 4.66
CA ILE A 474 -48.82 18.04 5.44
C ILE A 474 -49.39 16.62 5.56
N GLY A 475 -50.70 16.46 5.81
CA GLY A 475 -51.33 15.14 5.88
C GLY A 475 -51.21 14.34 4.58
N LEU A 476 -51.43 14.98 3.43
CA LEU A 476 -51.25 14.37 2.11
C LEU A 476 -49.77 14.03 1.82
N LEU A 477 -48.84 14.89 2.22
CA LEU A 477 -47.39 14.67 2.06
C LEU A 477 -46.92 13.50 2.94
N CYS A 478 -47.40 13.41 4.18
CA CYS A 478 -47.17 12.27 5.08
C CYS A 478 -47.77 10.96 4.53
N LEU A 479 -48.97 10.99 3.92
CA LEU A 479 -49.57 9.81 3.27
C LEU A 479 -48.77 9.36 2.03
N LEU A 480 -48.29 10.30 1.21
CA LEU A 480 -47.41 10.01 0.08
C LEU A 480 -46.07 9.44 0.54
N LEU A 481 -45.46 9.99 1.60
CA LEU A 481 -44.24 9.46 2.19
C LEU A 481 -44.48 8.05 2.77
N TYR A 482 -45.57 7.84 3.50
CA TYR A 482 -45.95 6.54 4.02
C TYR A 482 -46.13 5.50 2.90
N TYR A 483 -46.85 5.85 1.82
CA TYR A 483 -47.04 4.97 0.67
C TYR A 483 -45.71 4.66 -0.04
N ASN A 484 -44.85 5.66 -0.27
CA ASN A 484 -43.54 5.46 -0.88
C ASN A 484 -42.60 4.61 -0.01
N ILE A 485 -42.59 4.82 1.31
CA ILE A 485 -41.83 4.02 2.27
C ILE A 485 -42.37 2.58 2.29
N HIS A 486 -43.70 2.38 2.30
CA HIS A 486 -44.31 1.06 2.28
C HIS A 486 -44.01 0.33 0.96
N ARG A 487 -44.09 1.01 -0.19
CA ARG A 487 -43.75 0.47 -1.51
C ARG A 487 -42.27 0.10 -1.61
N ARG A 488 -41.36 0.95 -1.11
CA ARG A 488 -39.92 0.64 -1.03
C ARG A 488 -39.65 -0.57 -0.13
N ARG A 489 -40.31 -0.67 1.03
CA ARG A 489 -40.18 -1.83 1.95
C ARG A 489 -40.72 -3.12 1.33
N ALA A 490 -41.83 -3.08 0.60
CA ALA A 490 -42.36 -4.24 -0.12
C ALA A 490 -41.41 -4.71 -1.22
N LEU A 491 -40.87 -3.78 -2.01
CA LEU A 491 -39.90 -4.09 -3.07
C LEU A 491 -38.58 -4.65 -2.51
N LYS A 492 -38.07 -4.09 -1.41
CA LYS A 492 -36.85 -4.58 -0.74
C LYS A 492 -36.99 -6.05 -0.30
N ARG A 493 -38.11 -6.46 0.31
CA ARG A 493 -38.36 -7.87 0.68
C ARG A 493 -38.41 -8.82 -0.52
N ALA A 494 -38.98 -8.37 -1.64
CA ALA A 494 -39.03 -9.17 -2.86
C ALA A 494 -37.62 -9.37 -3.46
N LEU A 495 -36.78 -8.32 -3.43
CA LEU A 495 -35.40 -8.38 -3.89
C LEU A 495 -34.52 -9.26 -2.98
N GLU A 496 -34.63 -9.13 -1.66
CA GLU A 496 -33.93 -9.97 -0.68
C GLU A 496 -34.25 -11.47 -0.86
N SER A 497 -35.52 -11.81 -1.11
CA SER A 497 -35.94 -13.19 -1.38
C SER A 497 -35.37 -13.75 -2.70
N SER A 498 -35.05 -12.90 -3.68
CA SER A 498 -34.41 -13.32 -4.94
C SER A 498 -32.90 -13.45 -4.81
N LEU A 499 -32.24 -12.58 -4.04
CA LEU A 499 -30.79 -12.61 -3.83
C LEU A 499 -30.34 -13.87 -3.06
N ILE A 500 -31.12 -14.33 -2.08
CA ILE A 500 -30.86 -15.60 -1.36
C ILE A 500 -30.84 -16.81 -2.31
N LEU A 501 -31.60 -16.75 -3.42
CA LEU A 501 -31.64 -17.79 -4.45
C LEU A 501 -30.54 -17.62 -5.51
N SER A 502 -30.03 -16.40 -5.68
CA SER A 502 -28.95 -16.04 -6.63
C SER A 502 -27.53 -16.18 -6.06
N GLY A 503 -27.38 -16.71 -4.85
CA GLY A 503 -26.10 -16.99 -4.21
C GLY A 503 -25.43 -15.81 -3.51
N ALA A 504 -25.43 -14.63 -4.15
CA ALA A 504 -24.69 -13.44 -3.69
C ALA A 504 -24.92 -13.05 -2.21
N PRO A 505 -23.87 -12.66 -1.48
CA PRO A 505 -23.93 -12.36 -0.05
C PRO A 505 -24.74 -11.07 0.21
N LEU A 506 -25.64 -11.11 1.20
CA LEU A 506 -26.47 -9.97 1.57
C LEU A 506 -25.70 -8.92 2.39
N ASN A 507 -25.88 -7.64 2.07
CA ASN A 507 -25.39 -6.54 2.91
C ASN A 507 -26.41 -6.26 4.05
N PHE A 508 -25.97 -6.45 5.29
CA PHE A 508 -26.72 -6.21 6.52
C PHE A 508 -26.23 -4.96 7.25
N SER A 509 -27.15 -4.21 7.87
CA SER A 509 -26.76 -3.13 8.80
C SER A 509 -26.23 -3.71 10.12
N TYR A 510 -25.34 -2.96 10.80
CA TYR A 510 -24.79 -3.35 12.09
C TYR A 510 -25.90 -3.56 13.13
N ARG A 511 -26.88 -2.64 13.18
CA ARG A 511 -28.05 -2.72 14.07
C ARG A 511 -28.89 -3.98 13.84
N GLU A 512 -28.97 -4.42 12.59
CA GLU A 512 -29.68 -5.66 12.24
C GLU A 512 -28.93 -6.89 12.72
N LEU A 513 -27.61 -6.97 12.52
CA LEU A 513 -26.79 -8.06 13.07
C LEU A 513 -26.76 -8.05 14.60
N GLN A 514 -26.69 -6.88 15.23
CA GLN A 514 -26.81 -6.70 16.68
C GLN A 514 -28.17 -7.22 17.20
N THR A 515 -29.26 -7.02 16.46
CA THR A 515 -30.57 -7.58 16.81
C THR A 515 -30.60 -9.10 16.61
N ARG A 516 -30.09 -9.59 15.47
CA ARG A 516 -30.07 -11.01 15.07
C ARG A 516 -29.16 -11.89 15.95
N THR A 517 -28.16 -11.30 16.62
CA THR A 517 -27.23 -11.96 17.56
C THR A 517 -27.59 -11.76 19.04
N TRP A 518 -28.73 -11.12 19.33
CA TRP A 518 -29.12 -10.69 20.69
C TRP A 518 -27.97 -9.91 21.36
N ASN A 519 -27.63 -8.76 20.77
CA ASN A 519 -26.53 -7.88 21.17
C ASN A 519 -25.19 -8.62 21.37
N PHE A 520 -24.85 -9.54 20.45
CA PHE A 520 -23.63 -10.35 20.50
C PHE A 520 -23.47 -11.17 21.80
N SER A 521 -24.57 -11.61 22.41
CA SER A 521 -24.56 -12.26 23.73
C SER A 521 -24.00 -13.68 23.75
N GLN A 522 -24.21 -14.47 22.67
CA GLN A 522 -23.72 -15.85 22.59
C GLN A 522 -22.44 -15.93 21.77
N LEU A 523 -21.29 -15.86 22.44
CA LEU A 523 -19.98 -16.12 21.88
C LEU A 523 -19.83 -17.62 21.51
N LEU A 524 -19.36 -17.89 20.30
CA LEU A 524 -19.08 -19.22 19.76
C LEU A 524 -17.58 -19.54 19.78
N GLY A 525 -16.73 -18.54 19.56
CA GLY A 525 -15.27 -18.65 19.57
C GLY A 525 -14.57 -17.30 19.40
N THR A 526 -13.29 -17.26 19.73
CA THR A 526 -12.40 -16.09 19.71
C THR A 526 -11.09 -16.46 19.01
N GLY A 527 -10.54 -15.60 18.15
CA GLY A 527 -9.25 -15.82 17.52
C GLY A 527 -8.54 -14.52 17.14
N GLY A 528 -7.37 -14.61 16.52
CA GLY A 528 -6.57 -13.43 16.11
C GLY A 528 -7.27 -12.48 15.13
N PHE A 529 -8.35 -12.93 14.49
CA PHE A 529 -9.18 -12.18 13.53
C PHE A 529 -10.54 -11.79 14.11
N GLY A 530 -10.67 -11.72 15.43
CA GLY A 530 -11.86 -11.26 16.15
C GLY A 530 -12.77 -12.35 16.69
N ASN A 531 -14.04 -11.98 16.92
CA ASN A 531 -14.98 -12.70 17.78
C ASN A 531 -16.18 -13.24 16.98
N VAL A 532 -16.54 -14.51 17.16
CA VAL A 532 -17.64 -15.16 16.43
C VAL A 532 -18.85 -15.35 17.35
N TYR A 533 -20.01 -14.85 16.95
CA TYR A 533 -21.25 -14.89 17.74
C TYR A 533 -22.35 -15.69 17.04
N LYS A 534 -23.25 -16.29 17.81
CA LYS A 534 -24.43 -16.97 17.26
C LYS A 534 -25.51 -15.95 16.93
N GLY A 535 -26.22 -16.14 15.82
CA GLY A 535 -27.42 -15.39 15.48
C GLY A 535 -28.46 -16.20 14.72
N SER A 536 -29.59 -15.54 14.43
CA SER A 536 -30.67 -16.06 13.59
C SER A 536 -31.08 -15.02 12.56
N LEU A 537 -31.24 -15.43 11.30
CA LEU A 537 -31.86 -14.63 10.26
C LEU A 537 -33.40 -14.63 10.43
N ALA A 538 -34.09 -13.77 9.67
CA ALA A 538 -35.53 -13.51 9.81
C ALA A 538 -36.44 -14.68 9.39
N ASP A 539 -35.90 -15.63 8.62
CA ASP A 539 -36.49 -16.90 8.22
C ASP A 539 -36.29 -18.03 9.25
N GLY A 540 -35.50 -17.79 10.32
CA GLY A 540 -35.09 -18.79 11.30
C GLY A 540 -33.78 -19.51 10.98
N THR A 541 -33.09 -19.16 9.89
CA THR A 541 -31.79 -19.73 9.53
C THR A 541 -30.74 -19.31 10.56
N LEU A 542 -30.08 -20.28 11.19
CA LEU A 542 -29.02 -20.04 12.17
C LEU A 542 -27.72 -19.63 11.48
N VAL A 543 -27.05 -18.62 12.01
CA VAL A 543 -25.81 -18.05 11.47
C VAL A 543 -24.73 -17.87 12.54
N ALA A 544 -23.48 -17.87 12.09
CA ALA A 544 -22.30 -17.47 12.84
C ALA A 544 -21.84 -16.10 12.32
N VAL A 545 -21.88 -15.08 13.18
CA VAL A 545 -21.49 -13.70 12.86
C VAL A 545 -20.09 -13.44 13.41
N LYS A 546 -19.09 -13.46 12.52
CA LYS A 546 -17.69 -13.11 12.82
C LYS A 546 -17.56 -11.58 12.79
N LYS A 547 -17.28 -10.97 13.93
CA LYS A 547 -16.97 -9.54 14.07
C LYS A 547 -15.45 -9.38 14.12
N LEU A 548 -14.88 -8.69 13.13
CA LEU A 548 -13.44 -8.44 13.05
C LEU A 548 -13.05 -7.29 13.99
N ASP A 549 -11.89 -7.41 14.65
CA ASP A 549 -11.38 -6.37 15.55
C ASP A 549 -10.57 -5.33 14.75
N ARG A 550 -10.94 -4.05 14.85
CA ARG A 550 -10.40 -2.93 14.02
C ARG A 550 -8.96 -2.51 14.34
N VAL A 551 -8.22 -3.26 15.14
CA VAL A 551 -6.93 -2.80 15.72
C VAL A 551 -5.74 -3.00 14.76
N LEU A 552 -5.95 -3.63 13.59
CA LEU A 552 -4.92 -3.88 12.59
C LEU A 552 -5.35 -3.45 11.18
N PRO A 553 -4.48 -2.81 10.37
CA PRO A 553 -4.74 -2.51 8.95
C PRO A 553 -5.11 -3.74 8.09
N HIS A 554 -4.78 -4.94 8.58
CA HIS A 554 -5.09 -6.21 7.92
C HIS A 554 -6.59 -6.56 7.96
N GLY A 555 -7.35 -6.10 8.96
CA GLY A 555 -8.75 -6.51 9.14
C GLY A 555 -9.71 -6.03 8.05
N GLU A 556 -9.40 -4.91 7.37
CA GLU A 556 -10.15 -4.46 6.21
C GLU A 556 -9.77 -5.25 4.94
N LYS A 557 -8.48 -5.55 4.75
CA LYS A 557 -8.02 -6.40 3.65
C LYS A 557 -8.59 -7.82 3.75
N GLU A 558 -8.58 -8.41 4.94
CA GLU A 558 -9.21 -9.71 5.23
C GLU A 558 -10.71 -9.68 4.94
N PHE A 559 -11.41 -8.64 5.38
CA PHE A 559 -12.85 -8.48 5.12
C PHE A 559 -13.16 -8.41 3.61
N ILE A 560 -12.44 -7.56 2.87
CA ILE A 560 -12.63 -7.41 1.42
C ILE A 560 -12.31 -8.73 0.71
N THR A 561 -11.29 -9.45 1.17
CA THR A 561 -10.92 -10.78 0.63
C THR A 561 -12.00 -11.83 0.93
N GLU A 562 -12.49 -11.97 2.17
CA GLU A 562 -13.58 -12.91 2.48
C GLU A 562 -14.87 -12.56 1.72
N VAL A 563 -15.23 -11.28 1.57
CA VAL A 563 -16.43 -10.85 0.82
C VAL A 563 -16.30 -11.10 -0.67
N ASN A 564 -15.19 -10.72 -1.31
CA ASN A 564 -15.04 -10.85 -2.77
C ASN A 564 -14.71 -12.29 -3.18
N THR A 565 -13.82 -12.96 -2.45
CA THR A 565 -13.36 -14.31 -2.78
C THR A 565 -14.34 -15.37 -2.30
N ILE A 566 -14.74 -15.40 -1.00
CA ILE A 566 -15.65 -16.45 -0.50
C ILE A 566 -17.12 -16.12 -0.84
N GLY A 567 -17.49 -14.84 -0.87
CA GLY A 567 -18.86 -14.44 -1.23
C GLY A 567 -19.29 -14.79 -2.66
N SER A 568 -18.34 -14.95 -3.59
CA SER A 568 -18.61 -15.41 -4.96
C SER A 568 -18.59 -16.94 -5.13
N MET A 569 -18.27 -17.70 -4.06
CA MET A 569 -18.09 -19.14 -4.12
C MET A 569 -19.26 -19.90 -3.50
N HIS A 570 -19.85 -20.80 -4.29
CA HIS A 570 -20.96 -21.65 -3.86
C HIS A 570 -20.67 -23.10 -4.23
N HIS A 571 -20.47 -23.93 -3.21
CA HIS A 571 -20.28 -25.37 -3.35
C HIS A 571 -20.97 -26.07 -2.18
N MET A 572 -21.65 -27.20 -2.41
CA MET A 572 -22.47 -27.85 -1.36
C MET A 572 -21.65 -28.35 -0.16
N ASN A 573 -20.34 -28.53 -0.35
CA ASN A 573 -19.41 -29.00 0.67
C ASN A 573 -18.53 -27.87 1.27
N LEU A 574 -18.90 -26.60 1.10
CA LEU A 574 -18.22 -25.44 1.70
C LEU A 574 -19.19 -24.60 2.53
N VAL A 575 -18.71 -24.05 3.65
CA VAL A 575 -19.51 -23.19 4.54
C VAL A 575 -19.82 -21.86 3.85
N ARG A 576 -21.10 -21.59 3.61
CA ARG A 576 -21.54 -20.42 2.85
C ARG A 576 -21.46 -19.11 3.65
N LEU A 577 -20.84 -18.10 3.04
CA LEU A 577 -21.00 -16.70 3.44
C LEU A 577 -22.39 -16.21 3.03
N CYS A 578 -23.30 -16.11 4.00
CA CYS A 578 -24.67 -15.64 3.80
C CYS A 578 -24.77 -14.11 3.61
N GLY A 579 -23.77 -13.37 4.07
CA GLY A 579 -23.74 -11.91 3.96
C GLY A 579 -22.64 -11.25 4.78
N TYR A 580 -22.63 -9.93 4.78
CA TYR A 580 -21.63 -9.10 5.44
C TYR A 580 -22.24 -7.79 5.97
N CYS A 581 -21.49 -7.07 6.79
CA CYS A 581 -21.76 -5.70 7.21
C CYS A 581 -20.49 -4.87 7.05
N SER A 582 -20.60 -3.74 6.36
CA SER A 582 -19.54 -2.78 6.06
C SER A 582 -20.01 -1.35 6.40
N GLU A 583 -20.45 -1.13 7.64
CA GLU A 583 -21.07 0.12 8.09
C GLU A 583 -20.08 0.92 8.95
N GLY A 584 -19.47 1.97 8.38
CA GLY A 584 -18.38 2.74 8.98
C GLY A 584 -17.06 1.96 9.03
N SER A 585 -16.30 2.04 10.13
CA SER A 585 -16.78 1.22 11.25
C SER A 585 -16.57 -0.27 11.11
N GLN A 586 -17.71 -0.94 11.12
CA GLN A 586 -17.88 -2.30 11.54
C GLN A 586 -17.69 -3.23 10.33
N ARG A 587 -16.80 -4.22 10.48
CA ARG A 587 -16.54 -5.29 9.51
C ARG A 587 -17.04 -6.59 10.13
N LEU A 588 -18.18 -7.10 9.64
CA LEU A 588 -18.75 -8.38 10.11
C LEU A 588 -19.09 -9.29 8.95
N LEU A 589 -18.82 -10.59 9.11
CA LEU A 589 -19.13 -11.63 8.15
C LEU A 589 -20.16 -12.57 8.75
N VAL A 590 -21.14 -12.97 7.94
CA VAL A 590 -22.29 -13.78 8.36
C VAL A 590 -22.22 -15.12 7.65
N TYR A 591 -21.67 -16.11 8.33
CA TYR A 591 -21.59 -17.49 7.85
C TYR A 591 -22.81 -18.30 8.29
N GLU A 592 -23.13 -19.38 7.58
CA GLU A 592 -24.10 -20.35 8.09
C GLU A 592 -23.58 -21.06 9.36
N PHE A 593 -24.49 -21.39 10.28
CA PHE A 593 -24.09 -21.98 11.56
C PHE A 593 -23.85 -23.49 11.42
N MET A 594 -22.57 -23.88 11.39
CA MET A 594 -22.15 -25.29 11.49
C MET A 594 -22.54 -25.89 12.84
N LYS A 595 -23.15 -27.07 12.79
CA LYS A 595 -23.68 -27.80 13.96
C LYS A 595 -22.86 -29.07 14.22
N ASN A 596 -22.94 -29.58 15.45
CA ASN A 596 -22.58 -30.95 15.87
C ASN A 596 -21.11 -31.28 16.16
N GLY A 597 -20.25 -30.29 16.40
CA GLY A 597 -18.91 -30.52 16.95
C GLY A 597 -18.06 -29.27 17.04
N ARG A 598 -17.04 -29.30 17.89
CA ARG A 598 -15.90 -28.37 17.86
C ARG A 598 -14.65 -29.17 17.49
N ASN A 599 -13.66 -28.52 16.87
CA ASN A 599 -12.38 -29.16 16.58
C ASN A 599 -11.63 -29.59 17.86
N LEU A 600 -11.92 -28.92 18.98
CA LEU A 600 -11.45 -29.24 20.32
C LEU A 600 -12.64 -29.39 21.27
N ASP A 601 -12.79 -30.57 21.88
CA ASP A 601 -13.85 -30.87 22.85
C ASP A 601 -13.29 -31.63 24.07
N THR A 602 -13.05 -30.88 25.16
CA THR A 602 -12.51 -31.39 26.42
C THR A 602 -13.48 -32.29 27.20
N SER A 603 -14.73 -32.44 26.76
CA SER A 603 -15.68 -33.41 27.31
C SER A 603 -15.46 -34.84 26.80
N LEU A 604 -14.72 -35.00 25.69
CA LEU A 604 -14.32 -36.29 25.14
C LEU A 604 -13.07 -36.86 25.84
N ASN A 605 -12.68 -38.07 25.45
CA ASN A 605 -11.50 -38.77 25.97
C ASN A 605 -10.20 -38.24 25.36
N ALA A 606 -9.05 -38.55 25.97
CA ALA A 606 -7.73 -38.11 25.50
C ALA A 606 -7.35 -38.58 24.07
N GLU A 607 -8.03 -39.59 23.51
CA GLU A 607 -7.84 -40.01 22.11
C GLU A 607 -8.77 -39.29 21.11
N ASP A 608 -9.85 -38.68 21.59
CA ASP A 608 -10.95 -38.14 20.76
C ASP A 608 -11.12 -36.61 20.93
N PHE A 609 -10.48 -35.97 21.92
CA PHE A 609 -10.70 -34.55 22.27
C PHE A 609 -10.25 -33.56 21.18
N PHE A 610 -9.40 -33.98 20.26
CA PHE A 610 -8.92 -33.17 19.14
C PHE A 610 -9.29 -33.84 17.81
N PHE A 611 -10.39 -33.37 17.22
CA PHE A 611 -11.03 -33.97 16.06
C PHE A 611 -10.12 -34.11 14.83
N PRO A 612 -9.29 -33.12 14.43
CA PRO A 612 -8.39 -33.25 13.28
C PRO A 612 -7.37 -34.40 13.43
N GLY A 613 -6.79 -34.57 14.62
CA GLY A 613 -5.82 -35.65 14.86
C GLY A 613 -6.45 -37.04 14.82
N TRP A 614 -7.61 -37.19 15.46
CA TRP A 614 -8.40 -38.41 15.38
C TRP A 614 -8.83 -38.74 13.94
N ALA A 615 -9.31 -37.74 13.19
CA ALA A 615 -9.72 -37.90 11.80
C ALA A 615 -8.55 -38.30 10.88
N PHE A 616 -7.34 -37.74 11.10
CA PHE A 616 -6.15 -38.10 10.31
C PHE A 616 -5.72 -39.55 10.59
N LYS A 617 -5.74 -39.96 11.87
CA LYS A 617 -5.46 -41.34 12.31
C LYS A 617 -6.44 -42.34 11.69
N GLU A 618 -7.75 -42.07 11.72
CA GLU A 618 -8.74 -43.01 11.17
C GLU A 618 -8.72 -43.04 9.63
N MET A 619 -8.38 -41.92 8.96
CA MET A 619 -8.13 -41.89 7.52
C MET A 619 -6.89 -42.73 7.12
N THR A 620 -5.76 -42.56 7.82
CA THR A 620 -4.51 -43.28 7.54
C THR A 620 -4.56 -44.76 7.90
N ASN A 621 -5.32 -45.13 8.93
CA ASN A 621 -5.59 -46.53 9.31
C ASN A 621 -6.57 -47.26 8.36
N GLY A 622 -7.08 -46.60 7.32
CA GLY A 622 -8.05 -47.21 6.39
C GLY A 622 -9.44 -47.43 7.00
N THR A 623 -9.84 -46.62 7.98
CA THR A 623 -11.21 -46.60 8.52
C THR A 623 -11.86 -45.22 8.50
N PRO A 624 -11.81 -44.48 7.36
CA PRO A 624 -12.29 -43.10 7.25
C PRO A 624 -13.80 -42.97 7.57
N ILE A 625 -14.59 -44.00 7.28
CA ILE A 625 -16.06 -44.01 7.50
C ILE A 625 -16.47 -43.71 8.95
N LYS A 626 -15.60 -43.97 9.94
CA LYS A 626 -15.85 -43.63 11.35
C LYS A 626 -15.89 -42.12 11.60
N VAL A 627 -15.23 -41.33 10.76
CA VAL A 627 -15.14 -39.86 10.87
C VAL A 627 -16.46 -39.18 10.44
N ALA A 628 -17.28 -39.87 9.64
CA ALA A 628 -18.61 -39.38 9.29
C ALA A 628 -19.51 -39.25 10.52
N ASP A 629 -20.30 -38.17 10.58
CA ASP A 629 -21.29 -37.98 11.64
C ASP A 629 -22.28 -39.16 11.65
N ARG A 630 -22.40 -39.83 12.80
CA ARG A 630 -23.27 -41.02 12.98
C ARG A 630 -24.73 -40.78 12.58
N ARG A 631 -25.19 -39.52 12.59
CA ARG A 631 -26.55 -39.13 12.18
C ARG A 631 -26.77 -39.16 10.67
N LEU A 632 -25.71 -39.29 9.87
CA LEU A 632 -25.78 -39.56 8.43
C LEU A 632 -26.21 -41.01 8.13
N GLN A 633 -26.23 -41.91 9.14
CA GLN A 633 -26.79 -43.28 9.03
C GLN A 633 -26.23 -44.12 7.85
N GLY A 634 -24.97 -43.89 7.45
CA GLY A 634 -24.35 -44.57 6.31
C GLY A 634 -24.63 -43.95 4.94
N ALA A 635 -25.23 -42.77 4.88
CA ALA A 635 -25.41 -42.00 3.63
C ALA A 635 -24.14 -41.27 3.15
N ALA A 636 -23.02 -41.38 3.88
CA ALA A 636 -21.73 -40.85 3.44
C ALA A 636 -20.99 -41.90 2.61
N GLU A 637 -20.71 -41.61 1.35
CA GLU A 637 -19.89 -42.47 0.49
C GLU A 637 -18.42 -42.40 0.92
N GLU A 638 -17.75 -43.55 0.99
CA GLU A 638 -16.39 -43.63 1.53
C GLU A 638 -15.37 -42.90 0.66
N GLU A 639 -15.51 -42.94 -0.68
CA GLU A 639 -14.63 -42.22 -1.61
C GLU A 639 -14.79 -40.69 -1.49
N GLU A 640 -16.03 -40.21 -1.38
CA GLU A 640 -16.31 -38.77 -1.18
C GLU A 640 -15.79 -38.29 0.18
N LEU A 641 -15.94 -39.11 1.23
CA LEU A 641 -15.42 -38.80 2.56
C LEU A 641 -13.90 -38.76 2.59
N VAL A 642 -13.21 -39.70 1.93
CA VAL A 642 -11.75 -39.68 1.79
C VAL A 642 -11.28 -38.46 0.99
N ARG A 643 -12.00 -38.09 -0.09
CA ARG A 643 -11.73 -36.86 -0.85
C ARG A 643 -11.87 -35.62 0.04
N ALA A 644 -12.98 -35.49 0.76
CA ALA A 644 -13.24 -34.36 1.66
C ALA A 644 -12.20 -34.26 2.80
N LEU A 645 -11.81 -35.39 3.39
CA LEU A 645 -10.76 -35.44 4.41
C LEU A 645 -9.41 -34.99 3.85
N LYS A 646 -8.98 -35.51 2.69
CA LYS A 646 -7.73 -35.06 2.04
C LYS A 646 -7.73 -33.55 1.78
N VAL A 647 -8.83 -33.01 1.27
CA VAL A 647 -8.97 -31.55 1.06
C VAL A 647 -8.85 -30.80 2.38
N ALA A 648 -9.58 -31.21 3.42
CA ALA A 648 -9.53 -30.57 4.73
C ALA A 648 -8.10 -30.57 5.32
N PHE A 649 -7.37 -31.69 5.19
CA PHE A 649 -5.99 -31.79 5.66
C PHE A 649 -4.99 -30.96 4.85
N TRP A 650 -5.20 -30.78 3.53
CA TRP A 650 -4.43 -29.82 2.74
C TRP A 650 -4.73 -28.36 3.15
N CYS A 651 -5.97 -28.03 3.52
CA CYS A 651 -6.34 -26.68 3.96
C CYS A 651 -5.76 -26.26 5.32
N ILE A 652 -5.45 -27.22 6.21
CA ILE A 652 -4.95 -26.95 7.58
C ILE A 652 -3.44 -27.17 7.76
N GLN A 653 -2.67 -27.30 6.67
CA GLN A 653 -1.20 -27.38 6.75
C GLN A 653 -0.62 -26.12 7.39
N ASP A 654 0.36 -26.25 8.28
CA ASP A 654 0.86 -25.11 9.05
C ASP A 654 1.52 -24.07 8.13
N GLU A 655 2.28 -24.53 7.12
CA GLU A 655 2.90 -23.69 6.09
C GLU A 655 1.88 -23.18 5.06
N VAL A 656 1.70 -21.85 5.01
CA VAL A 656 0.70 -21.18 4.16
C VAL A 656 0.90 -21.49 2.67
N SER A 657 2.15 -21.57 2.22
CA SER A 657 2.52 -21.87 0.82
C SER A 657 2.17 -23.29 0.36
N THR A 658 1.83 -24.19 1.29
CA THR A 658 1.43 -25.57 0.99
C THR A 658 -0.09 -25.78 0.99
N ARG A 659 -0.85 -24.77 1.43
CA ARG A 659 -2.32 -24.79 1.44
C ARG A 659 -2.84 -24.51 0.02
N PRO A 660 -3.79 -25.29 -0.51
CA PRO A 660 -4.39 -25.03 -1.82
C PRO A 660 -5.21 -23.74 -1.79
N SER A 661 -5.26 -23.03 -2.91
CA SER A 661 -6.15 -21.88 -3.07
C SER A 661 -7.62 -22.32 -3.01
N MET A 662 -8.52 -21.42 -2.62
CA MET A 662 -9.96 -21.72 -2.55
C MET A 662 -10.53 -22.20 -3.91
N GLY A 663 -10.00 -21.71 -5.03
CA GLY A 663 -10.38 -22.17 -6.37
C GLY A 663 -9.93 -23.61 -6.67
N GLU A 664 -8.77 -24.02 -6.15
CA GLU A 664 -8.33 -25.41 -6.21
C GLU A 664 -9.13 -26.30 -5.26
N VAL A 665 -9.45 -25.82 -4.05
CA VAL A 665 -10.32 -26.53 -3.09
C VAL A 665 -11.67 -26.87 -3.73
N VAL A 666 -12.29 -25.95 -4.47
CA VAL A 666 -13.52 -26.24 -5.22
C VAL A 666 -13.27 -27.30 -6.30
N LYS A 667 -12.24 -27.16 -7.14
CA LYS A 667 -11.89 -28.18 -8.17
C LYS A 667 -11.59 -29.56 -7.57
N MET A 668 -11.01 -29.62 -6.37
CA MET A 668 -10.75 -30.84 -5.63
C MET A 668 -12.05 -31.49 -5.12
N LEU A 669 -12.98 -30.69 -4.59
CA LEU A 669 -14.28 -31.16 -4.09
C LEU A 669 -15.25 -31.55 -5.22
N GLU A 670 -15.24 -30.85 -6.35
CA GLU A 670 -16.00 -31.17 -7.57
C GLU A 670 -15.50 -32.41 -8.30
N GLY A 671 -14.33 -32.95 -7.92
CA GLY A 671 -13.72 -34.10 -8.59
C GLY A 671 -13.00 -33.79 -9.91
N SER A 672 -12.88 -32.51 -10.29
CA SER A 672 -12.09 -32.05 -11.45
C SER A 672 -10.61 -32.44 -11.32
N ILE A 673 -10.09 -32.52 -10.10
CA ILE A 673 -8.78 -33.12 -9.80
C ILE A 673 -8.99 -34.60 -9.48
N VAL A 674 -8.66 -35.47 -10.45
CA VAL A 674 -8.93 -36.92 -10.39
C VAL A 674 -8.20 -37.60 -9.22
N HIS A 675 -6.97 -37.18 -8.91
CA HIS A 675 -6.17 -37.75 -7.81
C HIS A 675 -5.62 -36.64 -6.90
N ILE A 676 -6.13 -36.60 -5.67
CA ILE A 676 -5.58 -35.75 -4.61
C ILE A 676 -4.49 -36.55 -3.88
N ASN A 677 -3.26 -36.02 -3.90
CA ASN A 677 -2.11 -36.58 -3.19
C ASN A 677 -2.39 -36.64 -1.68
N MET A 678 -1.75 -37.58 -0.99
CA MET A 678 -1.89 -37.68 0.45
C MET A 678 -1.25 -36.45 1.13
N PRO A 679 -2.00 -35.66 1.92
CA PRO A 679 -1.41 -34.54 2.66
C PRO A 679 -0.45 -35.06 3.73
N PRO A 680 0.65 -34.33 4.00
CA PRO A 680 1.46 -34.60 5.18
C PRO A 680 0.62 -34.37 6.44
N MET A 681 1.02 -35.00 7.54
CA MET A 681 0.39 -34.76 8.83
C MET A 681 0.74 -33.33 9.28
N PRO A 682 -0.24 -32.46 9.59
CA PRO A 682 0.10 -31.10 10.03
C PRO A 682 0.94 -31.17 11.31
N GLN A 683 1.95 -30.31 11.37
CA GLN A 683 2.97 -30.28 12.42
C GLN A 683 2.35 -30.04 13.79
N THR A 684 1.33 -29.17 13.87
CA THR A 684 0.52 -29.00 15.09
C THR A 684 -0.16 -30.29 15.57
N VAL A 685 -0.50 -31.22 14.68
CA VAL A 685 -1.06 -32.54 15.04
C VAL A 685 0.05 -33.51 15.46
N LEU A 686 1.23 -33.44 14.83
CA LEU A 686 2.40 -34.22 15.23
C LEU A 686 2.87 -33.85 16.64
N GLU A 687 3.02 -32.56 16.93
CA GLU A 687 3.45 -32.03 18.23
C GLU A 687 2.49 -32.47 19.36
N LEU A 688 1.17 -32.37 19.13
CA LEU A 688 0.15 -32.85 20.09
C LEU A 688 0.21 -34.37 20.35
N ILE A 689 0.79 -35.15 19.44
CA ILE A 689 1.00 -36.60 19.60
C ILE A 689 2.36 -36.88 20.26
N GLU A 690 3.42 -36.16 19.89
CA GLU A 690 4.78 -36.32 20.43
C GLU A 690 4.89 -35.85 21.89
N GLU A 691 4.21 -34.76 22.28
CA GLU A 691 4.10 -34.32 23.68
C GLU A 691 3.27 -35.28 24.55
N GLY A 692 2.51 -36.18 23.91
CA GLY A 692 1.63 -37.14 24.55
C GLY A 692 0.26 -36.54 24.87
N LEU A 693 -0.72 -36.87 24.03
CA LEU A 693 -2.13 -36.45 24.10
C LEU A 693 -2.74 -36.40 25.51
N ASP A 694 -2.44 -37.36 26.38
CA ASP A 694 -2.96 -37.42 27.76
C ASP A 694 -2.37 -36.34 28.69
N GLN A 695 -1.14 -35.87 28.46
CA GLN A 695 -0.55 -34.74 29.19
C GLN A 695 -1.19 -33.42 28.74
N VAL A 696 -1.30 -33.20 27.42
CA VAL A 696 -1.93 -32.01 26.84
C VAL A 696 -3.41 -31.92 27.23
N TYR A 697 -4.14 -33.03 27.14
CA TYR A 697 -5.53 -33.12 27.61
C TYR A 697 -5.68 -32.74 29.09
N LYS A 698 -4.77 -33.21 29.96
CA LYS A 698 -4.76 -32.85 31.38
C LYS A 698 -4.44 -31.37 31.61
N ALA A 699 -3.50 -30.79 30.87
CA ALA A 699 -3.16 -29.37 30.96
C ALA A 699 -4.36 -28.48 30.59
N ILE A 700 -4.92 -28.66 29.38
CA ILE A 700 -6.07 -27.90 28.88
C ILE A 700 -7.29 -28.05 29.81
N LYS A 701 -7.54 -29.26 30.31
CA LYS A 701 -8.64 -29.52 31.26
C LYS A 701 -8.41 -28.88 32.63
N THR A 702 -7.17 -28.62 33.02
CA THR A 702 -6.84 -27.91 34.27
C THR A 702 -7.08 -26.41 34.13
N GLU A 703 -6.68 -25.80 33.01
CA GLU A 703 -6.96 -24.37 32.73
C GLU A 703 -8.46 -24.08 32.62
N PHE A 704 -9.23 -24.93 31.93
CA PHE A 704 -10.69 -24.77 31.81
C PHE A 704 -11.41 -24.82 33.17
N ASN A 705 -10.90 -25.61 34.12
CA ASN A 705 -11.40 -25.67 35.48
C ASN A 705 -10.97 -24.45 36.33
N GLN A 706 -9.81 -23.82 36.04
CA GLN A 706 -9.44 -22.56 36.68
C GLN A 706 -10.33 -21.40 36.21
N PHE A 707 -10.60 -21.28 34.90
CA PHE A 707 -11.47 -20.22 34.36
C PHE A 707 -12.91 -20.27 34.88
N SER A 708 -13.42 -21.46 35.20
CA SER A 708 -14.74 -21.63 35.81
C SER A 708 -14.78 -21.42 37.34
N SER A 709 -13.62 -21.14 37.98
CA SER A 709 -13.49 -20.98 39.44
C SER A 709 -13.30 -19.53 39.93
N PHE A 710 -13.21 -18.54 39.02
CA PHE A 710 -13.05 -17.11 39.37
C PHE A 710 -14.33 -16.49 39.97
N THR A 711 -14.69 -16.91 41.18
CA THR A 711 -15.49 -16.09 42.10
C THR A 711 -14.56 -15.18 42.89
N ILE A 712 -14.93 -13.91 42.98
CA ILE A 712 -14.15 -12.81 43.57
C ILE A 712 -13.59 -13.16 44.96
N ASN A 713 -12.27 -13.03 45.14
CA ASN A 713 -11.70 -12.62 46.44
C ASN A 713 -10.33 -11.94 46.27
N SER A 714 -10.15 -10.84 47.01
CA SER A 714 -8.96 -10.00 46.98
C SER A 714 -7.94 -10.41 48.05
N HIS A 715 -6.65 -10.55 47.71
CA HIS A 715 -5.54 -9.79 48.33
C HIS A 715 -4.12 -10.21 47.84
N ARG A 716 -3.32 -9.17 47.53
CA ARG A 716 -1.84 -9.00 47.51
C ARG A 716 -0.85 -10.19 47.58
N SER A 717 0.22 -10.03 46.79
CA SER A 717 1.61 -10.53 46.97
C SER A 717 1.82 -12.02 46.60
N SER A 718 2.88 -12.46 45.91
CA SER A 718 4.21 -11.87 45.64
C SER A 718 4.79 -12.30 44.27
N GLN A 719 5.91 -11.70 43.89
CA GLN A 719 6.82 -11.99 42.77
C GLN A 719 6.79 -13.43 42.16
N ALA A 720 6.60 -13.50 40.84
CA ALA A 720 7.18 -14.55 39.98
C ALA A 720 7.42 -13.98 38.58
N THR A 721 8.58 -14.29 38.00
CA THR A 721 8.97 -13.89 36.64
C THR A 721 8.37 -14.88 35.63
N CYS A 722 7.46 -14.44 34.76
CA CYS A 722 6.94 -15.27 33.67
C CYS A 722 7.13 -14.58 32.32
N SER A 723 7.97 -15.20 31.48
CA SER A 723 8.02 -14.96 30.04
C SER A 723 6.71 -15.36 29.39
N TYR A 724 6.02 -14.41 28.77
CA TYR A 724 4.82 -14.69 27.97
C TYR A 724 5.22 -15.29 26.62
N SER A 725 5.10 -16.61 26.51
CA SER A 725 5.10 -17.35 25.24
C SER A 725 3.74 -18.03 25.07
N THR A 726 2.70 -17.24 24.81
CA THR A 726 1.39 -17.78 24.43
C THR A 726 1.40 -18.17 22.96
N MET A 727 1.65 -19.46 22.69
CA MET A 727 1.37 -20.05 21.37
C MET A 727 -0.13 -19.91 21.08
N SER A 728 -0.49 -19.03 20.15
CA SER A 728 -1.78 -19.09 19.48
C SER A 728 -1.66 -20.08 18.32
N PRO A 729 -2.49 -21.13 18.21
CA PRO A 729 -2.61 -21.85 16.96
C PRO A 729 -3.10 -20.89 15.87
N ARG A 730 -2.50 -20.96 14.68
CA ARG A 730 -2.77 -20.11 13.52
C ARG A 730 -3.81 -20.72 12.57
#